data_AF-A0A847E2Z9-F1
#
_entry.id   AF-A0A847E2Z9-F1
#
_cell.length_a   1.000
_cell.length_b   1.000
_cell.length_c   1.000
_cell.angle_alpha   90.00
_cell.angle_beta   90.00
_cell.angle_gamma   90.00
#
_symmetry.space_group_name_H-M   'P 1'
#
loop_
_entity.id
_entity.type
_entity.pdbx_description
1 polymer ?
#
loop_
_entity_poly.entity_id
_entity_poly.type
_entity_poly.pdbx_seq_one_letter_code
_entity_poly.pdbx_strand_id
1 'polypeptide(L)'
;MNDLNIIKKYYGEKMMHMCRSFFPTLLEIPGLLSKIMLDNFYPNKFLYEDIDISGNTGKFKNYIYKVSELIIKKPDLETDVKKPEELLLDVGYSLYKCETEEDIQSFRKYYKKNEELCTFSTNRLNNCFVFFAVKKNVDEIKRKEKPERQDEYGTSVISVQFSKDKSRTLSIKNRYNHNVSNPDATFSNNLDNIVEGLTDSFKKHYGMKQAHLSEFEMFGYVKADDGKYYKYNCEINNIYYCTSNIIIDNFKVLKEKSAEKERYMLIDYFLIDLKEKKIMLYDKKIQDSFIESCKEILKIEVLNIEEGKKIKITNKNKEGIFITVNKYNQITEYVNKNVKEIKDNFLRGNKVLKNIELPQVQTIGNNFLCYNEVLEKIELPQIQTIGNNFLRCNEVLEKIELPQAQTIGDFFLESNKVLEKIELPQVQTIGNNFLCYNEVLEKIELPQAQTIGDIFLCYNKVLEKIELPQVQTIGSSFLCYNNVFEKIELPQVQTIGINFLRCNEVLEKIELPQAQTIEDFFLTGNKFLEKIELPQAQTIGSSFLCYNRVLKNIELPQVQTIGNNFLRCNEVLEKIELPQAQTIGSFFLKENKSLICLYLPQVKDIGKSFLSNNNSLVYLNLSKLQNIGKGFLLNNFPCCEEIEKQSDENNSCVRTL
;
A
#
# COMPACT_ATOMS: atom_id res chain seq x y z
N MET A 1 -36.51 21.20 -28.74
CA MET A 1 -36.35 19.78 -28.33
C MET A 1 -36.38 19.76 -26.81
N ASN A 2 -37.20 18.91 -26.18
CA ASN A 2 -37.37 18.90 -24.71
C ASN A 2 -36.05 18.53 -24.01
N ASP A 3 -35.51 19.40 -23.14
CA ASP A 3 -34.25 19.20 -22.40
C ASP A 3 -34.18 17.83 -21.74
N LEU A 4 -35.28 17.39 -21.12
CA LEU A 4 -35.36 16.11 -20.44
C LEU A 4 -35.15 14.92 -21.39
N ASN A 5 -35.61 15.02 -22.64
CA ASN A 5 -35.36 13.97 -23.63
C ASN A 5 -33.89 13.91 -24.03
N ILE A 6 -33.22 15.06 -24.14
CA ILE A 6 -31.77 15.12 -24.42
C ILE A 6 -30.99 14.55 -23.24
N ILE A 7 -31.34 14.94 -22.02
CA ILE A 7 -30.69 14.44 -20.80
C ILE A 7 -30.90 12.92 -20.67
N LYS A 8 -32.12 12.42 -20.87
CA LYS A 8 -32.39 10.97 -20.91
C LYS A 8 -31.54 10.27 -21.96
N LYS A 9 -31.42 10.86 -23.16
CA LYS A 9 -30.64 10.32 -24.27
C LYS A 9 -29.14 10.22 -23.96
N TYR A 10 -28.52 11.18 -23.28
CA TYR A 10 -27.07 11.18 -23.05
C TYR A 10 -26.64 10.69 -21.66
N TYR A 11 -27.46 10.90 -20.63
CA TYR A 11 -27.11 10.64 -19.24
C TYR A 11 -28.05 9.66 -18.52
N GLY A 12 -29.11 9.18 -19.21
CA GLY A 12 -29.97 8.11 -18.69
C GLY A 12 -31.22 8.62 -17.97
N GLU A 13 -32.11 7.68 -17.66
CA GLU A 13 -33.43 7.97 -17.12
C GLU A 13 -33.39 8.51 -15.70
N LYS A 14 -32.54 7.94 -14.83
CA LYS A 14 -32.37 8.44 -13.46
C LYS A 14 -31.82 9.88 -13.43
N MET A 15 -30.83 10.19 -14.26
CA MET A 15 -30.34 11.57 -14.41
C MET A 15 -31.44 12.52 -14.88
N MET A 16 -32.28 12.10 -15.84
CA MET A 16 -33.43 12.90 -16.28
C MET A 16 -34.39 13.18 -15.11
N HIS A 17 -34.71 12.18 -14.29
CA HIS A 17 -35.58 12.36 -13.13
C HIS A 17 -34.98 13.29 -12.08
N MET A 18 -33.69 13.14 -11.76
CA MET A 18 -32.99 14.05 -10.85
C MET A 18 -32.99 15.48 -11.41
N CYS A 19 -32.71 15.66 -12.70
CA CYS A 19 -32.71 16.97 -13.34
C CYS A 19 -34.10 17.64 -13.29
N ARG A 20 -35.18 16.87 -13.52
CA ARG A 20 -36.57 17.35 -13.39
C ARG A 20 -36.86 17.84 -11.97
N SER A 21 -36.37 17.14 -10.96
CA SER A 21 -36.60 17.49 -9.55
C SER A 21 -35.74 18.67 -9.09
N PHE A 22 -34.47 18.70 -9.46
CA PHE A 22 -33.50 19.66 -8.91
C PHE A 22 -33.48 20.99 -9.64
N PHE A 23 -33.85 21.02 -10.92
CA PHE A 23 -33.71 22.18 -11.80
C PHE A 23 -35.02 22.57 -12.52
N PRO A 24 -36.18 22.62 -11.85
CA PRO A 24 -37.45 22.96 -12.50
C PRO A 24 -37.39 24.35 -13.16
N THR A 25 -36.73 25.32 -12.53
CA THR A 25 -36.57 26.69 -13.05
C THR A 25 -35.69 26.76 -14.29
N LEU A 26 -34.64 25.93 -14.40
CA LEU A 26 -33.78 25.91 -15.58
C LEU A 26 -34.46 25.24 -16.79
N LEU A 27 -35.47 24.39 -16.54
CA LEU A 27 -36.27 23.75 -17.58
C LEU A 27 -37.30 24.68 -18.21
N GLU A 28 -37.59 25.83 -17.61
CA GLU A 28 -38.45 26.87 -18.19
C GLU A 28 -37.81 27.55 -19.40
N ILE A 29 -36.48 27.52 -19.50
CA ILE A 29 -35.71 28.08 -20.62
C ILE A 29 -35.35 26.93 -21.58
N PRO A 30 -36.02 26.78 -22.73
CA PRO A 30 -35.85 25.61 -23.58
C PRO A 30 -34.40 25.45 -24.08
N GLY A 31 -33.81 24.31 -23.81
CA GLY A 31 -32.46 23.93 -24.23
C GLY A 31 -31.35 24.34 -23.26
N LEU A 32 -31.65 25.11 -22.20
CA LEU A 32 -30.63 25.63 -21.30
C LEU A 32 -29.99 24.51 -20.45
N LEU A 33 -30.81 23.69 -19.80
CA LEU A 33 -30.31 22.67 -18.89
C LEU A 33 -29.52 21.58 -19.64
N SER A 34 -30.01 21.12 -20.79
CA SER A 34 -29.28 20.14 -21.59
C SER A 34 -27.96 20.70 -22.15
N LYS A 35 -27.91 21.99 -22.49
CA LYS A 35 -26.67 22.68 -22.86
C LYS A 35 -25.68 22.71 -21.70
N ILE A 36 -26.09 23.13 -20.50
CA ILE A 36 -25.23 23.14 -19.31
C ILE A 36 -24.63 21.75 -19.08
N MET A 37 -25.47 20.71 -19.15
CA MET A 37 -25.02 19.33 -18.97
C MET A 37 -23.98 18.93 -20.03
N LEU A 38 -24.27 19.14 -21.32
CA LEU A 38 -23.40 18.74 -22.44
C LEU A 38 -22.10 19.55 -22.55
N ASP A 39 -22.10 20.80 -22.08
CA ASP A 39 -20.92 21.67 -22.07
C ASP A 39 -19.98 21.35 -20.90
N ASN A 40 -20.47 20.69 -19.84
CA ASN A 40 -19.69 20.44 -18.62
C ASN A 40 -19.40 18.96 -18.35
N PHE A 41 -20.21 18.03 -18.86
CA PHE A 41 -20.06 16.60 -18.59
C PHE A 41 -20.06 15.83 -19.90
N TYR A 42 -19.03 15.02 -20.13
CA TYR A 42 -19.04 14.11 -21.27
C TYR A 42 -20.20 13.10 -21.10
N PRO A 43 -20.94 12.75 -22.18
CA PRO A 43 -22.05 11.81 -22.09
C PRO A 43 -21.68 10.50 -21.39
N ASN A 44 -22.35 10.23 -20.27
CA ASN A 44 -22.22 8.99 -19.51
C ASN A 44 -23.57 8.63 -18.89
N LYS A 45 -24.11 7.46 -19.23
CA LYS A 45 -25.40 6.95 -18.75
C LYS A 45 -25.43 6.64 -17.24
N PHE A 46 -24.26 6.54 -16.61
CA PHE A 46 -24.09 6.23 -15.19
C PHE A 46 -23.74 7.44 -14.34
N LEU A 47 -23.76 8.65 -14.91
CA LEU A 47 -23.38 9.88 -14.20
C LEU A 47 -24.24 10.11 -12.94
N TYR A 48 -25.53 9.75 -12.97
CA TYR A 48 -26.39 9.84 -11.79
C TYR A 48 -25.89 8.93 -10.67
N GLU A 49 -25.68 7.64 -10.97
CA GLU A 49 -25.20 6.67 -9.99
C GLU A 49 -23.86 7.08 -9.39
N ASP A 50 -22.93 7.59 -10.21
CA ASP A 50 -21.63 8.08 -9.74
C ASP A 50 -21.76 9.28 -8.77
N ILE A 51 -22.67 10.22 -9.06
CA ILE A 51 -22.93 11.39 -8.19
C ILE A 51 -23.60 10.96 -6.88
N ASP A 52 -24.53 10.01 -6.95
CA ASP A 52 -25.32 9.53 -5.81
C ASP A 52 -24.45 8.73 -4.83
N ILE A 53 -23.71 7.74 -5.34
CA ILE A 53 -22.80 6.89 -4.54
C ILE A 53 -21.71 7.74 -3.87
N SER A 54 -21.24 8.81 -4.52
CA SER A 54 -20.22 9.70 -3.95
C SER A 54 -20.78 10.76 -2.98
N GLY A 55 -22.09 10.76 -2.71
CA GLY A 55 -22.73 11.74 -1.83
C GLY A 55 -22.65 13.19 -2.34
N ASN A 56 -22.45 13.38 -3.64
CA ASN A 56 -22.17 14.69 -4.25
C ASN A 56 -23.39 15.35 -4.90
N THR A 57 -24.61 14.83 -4.68
CA THR A 57 -25.86 15.36 -5.26
C THR A 57 -26.06 16.86 -4.97
N GLY A 58 -25.78 17.30 -3.74
CA GLY A 58 -25.85 18.72 -3.36
C GLY A 58 -24.78 19.58 -4.05
N LYS A 59 -23.53 19.10 -4.11
CA LYS A 59 -22.45 19.80 -4.81
C LYS A 59 -22.71 19.91 -6.31
N PHE A 60 -23.21 18.84 -6.92
CA PHE A 60 -23.62 18.80 -8.32
C PHE A 60 -24.74 19.82 -8.58
N LYS A 61 -25.77 19.85 -7.74
CA LYS A 61 -26.86 20.83 -7.82
C LYS A 61 -26.32 22.26 -7.79
N ASN A 62 -25.48 22.57 -6.80
CA ASN A 62 -24.88 23.90 -6.66
C ASN A 62 -24.03 24.26 -7.87
N TYR A 63 -23.23 23.33 -8.39
CA TYR A 63 -22.42 23.53 -9.59
C TYR A 63 -23.28 23.90 -10.80
N ILE A 64 -24.37 23.17 -11.07
CA ILE A 64 -25.25 23.41 -12.22
C ILE A 64 -25.91 24.79 -12.14
N TYR A 65 -26.40 25.21 -10.96
CA TYR A 65 -26.95 26.57 -10.79
C TYR A 65 -25.88 27.65 -10.95
N LYS A 66 -24.67 27.42 -10.43
CA LYS A 66 -23.55 28.34 -10.60
C LYS A 66 -23.20 28.53 -12.07
N VAL A 67 -23.20 27.44 -12.85
CA VAL A 67 -22.97 27.49 -14.30
C VAL A 67 -24.15 28.17 -15.02
N SER A 68 -25.39 27.92 -14.60
CA SER A 68 -26.57 28.51 -15.23
C SER A 68 -26.61 30.03 -15.04
N GLU A 69 -26.27 30.54 -13.86
CA GLU A 69 -26.20 31.99 -13.59
C GLU A 69 -25.25 32.72 -14.55
N LEU A 70 -24.12 32.11 -14.88
CA LEU A 70 -23.14 32.68 -15.82
C LEU A 70 -23.65 32.70 -17.26
N ILE A 71 -24.45 31.69 -17.64
CA ILE A 71 -25.00 31.58 -18.99
C ILE A 71 -26.21 32.52 -19.16
N ILE A 72 -27.04 32.66 -18.11
CA ILE A 72 -28.22 33.53 -18.10
C ILE A 72 -27.81 35.00 -18.00
N LYS A 73 -26.75 35.34 -17.27
CA LYS A 73 -26.21 36.71 -17.23
C LYS A 73 -25.58 37.09 -18.59
N LYS A 74 -26.30 37.86 -19.42
CA LYS A 74 -25.72 38.72 -20.48
C LYS A 74 -25.68 40.19 -20.03
N PRO A 75 -24.74 41.00 -20.55
CA PRO A 75 -24.14 42.16 -19.88
C PRO A 75 -25.04 43.40 -19.89
N ASP A 76 -24.74 44.30 -18.94
CA ASP A 76 -25.16 45.70 -18.86
C ASP A 76 -26.60 45.97 -18.39
N LEU A 77 -26.77 45.95 -17.07
CA LEU A 77 -27.51 47.02 -16.41
C LEU A 77 -26.46 47.91 -15.75
N GLU A 78 -26.26 49.09 -16.34
CA GLU A 78 -25.58 50.23 -15.71
C GLU A 78 -26.30 50.57 -14.41
N THR A 79 -25.89 49.93 -13.33
CA THR A 79 -25.99 50.53 -12.01
C THR A 79 -24.60 51.00 -11.60
N ASP A 80 -24.57 52.08 -10.80
CA ASP A 80 -23.36 52.60 -10.18
C ASP A 80 -22.80 51.55 -9.23
N VAL A 81 -22.07 50.57 -9.78
CA VAL A 81 -21.32 49.60 -8.99
C VAL A 81 -20.28 50.40 -8.22
N LYS A 82 -20.49 50.50 -6.90
CA LYS A 82 -19.53 51.06 -5.95
C LYS A 82 -18.12 50.55 -6.25
N LYS A 83 -17.12 51.42 -6.13
CA LYS A 83 -15.73 51.04 -6.40
C LYS A 83 -15.28 49.95 -5.42
N PRO A 84 -14.29 49.11 -5.77
CA PRO A 84 -13.81 48.07 -4.86
C PRO A 84 -13.38 48.62 -3.50
N GLU A 85 -12.82 49.82 -3.47
CA GLU A 85 -12.44 50.54 -2.25
C GLU A 85 -13.66 50.83 -1.37
N GLU A 86 -14.78 51.27 -1.96
CA GLU A 86 -16.01 51.62 -1.23
C GLU A 86 -16.68 50.38 -0.64
N LEU A 87 -16.77 49.30 -1.43
CA LEU A 87 -17.34 48.04 -0.96
C LEU A 87 -16.52 47.43 0.18
N LEU A 88 -15.19 47.45 0.05
CA LEU A 88 -14.31 46.96 1.10
C LEU A 88 -14.33 47.87 2.33
N LEU A 89 -14.51 49.19 2.14
CA LEU A 89 -14.68 50.14 3.23
C LEU A 89 -15.94 49.85 4.06
N ASP A 90 -17.05 49.49 3.40
CA ASP A 90 -18.32 49.12 4.04
C ASP A 90 -18.15 47.91 4.98
N VAL A 91 -17.21 47.00 4.69
CA VAL A 91 -16.88 45.84 5.54
C VAL A 91 -15.57 46.03 6.34
N GLY A 92 -15.09 47.27 6.47
CA GLY A 92 -14.02 47.64 7.39
C GLY A 92 -12.59 47.45 6.87
N TYR A 93 -12.40 47.25 5.57
CA TYR A 93 -11.10 47.15 4.91
C TYR A 93 -10.71 48.42 4.16
N SER A 94 -9.41 48.68 4.06
CA SER A 94 -8.82 49.62 3.12
C SER A 94 -8.14 48.83 2.02
N LEU A 95 -8.45 49.11 0.75
CA LEU A 95 -7.87 48.44 -0.41
C LEU A 95 -6.67 49.22 -0.95
N TYR A 96 -5.60 48.50 -1.28
CA TYR A 96 -4.37 49.03 -1.85
C TYR A 96 -4.01 48.23 -3.10
N LYS A 97 -3.76 48.90 -4.21
CA LYS A 97 -3.24 48.31 -5.44
C LYS A 97 -1.72 48.44 -5.45
N CYS A 98 -1.01 47.34 -5.71
CA CYS A 98 0.46 47.35 -5.79
C CYS A 98 0.91 47.55 -7.25
N GLU A 99 1.78 48.53 -7.50
CA GLU A 99 2.37 48.80 -8.82
C GLU A 99 3.88 48.53 -8.84
N THR A 100 4.53 48.53 -7.68
CA THR A 100 5.96 48.26 -7.49
C THR A 100 6.19 47.16 -6.46
N GLU A 101 7.39 46.55 -6.47
CA GLU A 101 7.76 45.57 -5.45
C GLU A 101 7.88 46.24 -4.07
N GLU A 102 8.27 47.52 -4.00
CA GLU A 102 8.25 48.32 -2.77
C GLU A 102 6.84 48.39 -2.15
N ASP A 103 5.78 48.52 -2.98
CA ASP A 103 4.39 48.49 -2.50
C ASP A 103 4.08 47.18 -1.80
N ILE A 104 4.46 46.05 -2.41
CA ILE A 104 4.28 44.70 -1.83
C ILE A 104 5.06 44.59 -0.52
N GLN A 105 6.32 45.01 -0.48
CA GLN A 105 7.16 44.92 0.73
C GLN A 105 6.60 45.75 1.89
N SER A 106 5.89 46.85 1.62
CA SER A 106 5.32 47.72 2.66
C SER A 106 4.32 47.00 3.59
N PHE A 107 3.69 45.91 3.11
CA PHE A 107 2.74 45.12 3.89
C PHE A 107 3.40 44.08 4.80
N ARG A 108 4.71 43.82 4.64
CA ARG A 108 5.46 42.85 5.47
C ARG A 108 5.40 43.19 6.95
N LYS A 109 5.27 44.48 7.30
CA LYS A 109 5.10 44.96 8.68
C LYS A 109 3.92 44.32 9.42
N TYR A 110 2.91 43.83 8.69
CA TYR A 110 1.77 43.14 9.29
C TYR A 110 2.01 41.65 9.52
N TYR A 111 3.09 41.05 9.02
CA TYR A 111 3.33 39.61 9.13
C TYR A 111 4.40 39.32 10.18
N LYS A 112 4.23 38.23 10.94
CA LYS A 112 5.34 37.70 11.74
C LYS A 112 6.35 37.04 10.81
N LYS A 113 7.63 36.99 11.22
CA LYS A 113 8.76 36.45 10.42
C LYS A 113 8.50 35.06 9.81
N ASN A 114 7.71 34.20 10.47
CA ASN A 114 7.39 32.83 10.01
C ASN A 114 6.00 32.70 9.36
N GLU A 115 5.32 33.81 9.11
CA GLU A 115 3.97 33.88 8.51
C GLU A 115 3.99 34.65 7.18
N GLU A 116 5.17 35.12 6.77
CA GLU A 116 5.35 35.89 5.55
C GLU A 116 4.86 35.13 4.31
N LEU A 117 4.12 35.85 3.45
CA LEU A 117 3.64 35.32 2.18
C LEU A 117 4.79 35.14 1.21
N CYS A 118 4.73 34.09 0.39
CA CYS A 118 5.64 33.90 -0.75
C CYS A 118 5.61 35.08 -1.76
N THR A 119 4.55 35.90 -1.70
CA THR A 119 4.41 37.18 -2.40
C THR A 119 5.57 38.14 -2.08
N PHE A 120 6.13 38.13 -0.87
CA PHE A 120 7.21 39.04 -0.46
C PHE A 120 8.60 38.65 -0.98
N SER A 121 8.76 37.42 -1.47
CA SER A 121 10.07 36.86 -1.84
C SER A 121 10.15 36.50 -3.32
N THR A 122 9.18 36.92 -4.14
CA THR A 122 9.11 36.65 -5.57
C THR A 122 8.77 37.93 -6.34
N ASN A 123 9.22 38.08 -7.59
CA ASN A 123 8.84 39.20 -8.45
C ASN A 123 7.39 39.00 -8.96
N ARG A 124 6.43 39.11 -8.03
CA ARG A 124 5.04 38.65 -8.20
C ARG A 124 4.30 39.49 -9.23
N LEU A 125 4.64 40.76 -9.33
CA LEU A 125 4.01 41.68 -10.28
C LEU A 125 4.29 41.32 -11.74
N ASN A 126 5.31 40.50 -12.04
CA ASN A 126 5.53 39.99 -13.40
C ASN A 126 4.37 39.13 -13.90
N ASN A 127 3.75 38.34 -13.02
CA ASN A 127 2.77 37.31 -13.38
C ASN A 127 1.36 37.56 -12.83
N CYS A 128 1.22 38.47 -11.86
CA CYS A 128 -0.05 38.75 -11.20
C CYS A 128 -0.34 40.25 -11.09
N PHE A 129 -1.62 40.61 -11.05
CA PHE A 129 -2.09 41.86 -10.43
C PHE A 129 -2.28 41.59 -8.95
N VAL A 130 -1.69 42.43 -8.09
CA VAL A 130 -1.69 42.24 -6.64
C VAL A 130 -2.38 43.41 -5.96
N PHE A 131 -3.33 43.09 -5.09
CA PHE A 131 -4.00 44.02 -4.21
C PHE A 131 -3.89 43.53 -2.77
N PHE A 132 -3.86 44.45 -1.82
CA PHE A 132 -3.99 44.16 -0.40
C PHE A 132 -5.22 44.84 0.16
N ALA A 133 -6.06 44.09 0.89
CA ALA A 133 -7.10 44.67 1.71
C ALA A 133 -6.73 44.49 3.18
N VAL A 134 -6.69 45.61 3.92
CA VAL A 134 -6.25 45.65 5.33
C VAL A 134 -7.38 46.18 6.21
N LYS A 135 -7.75 45.44 7.26
CA LYS A 135 -8.74 45.91 8.24
C LYS A 135 -8.27 47.20 8.91
N LYS A 136 -9.19 48.15 9.14
CA LYS A 136 -8.86 49.43 9.80
C LYS A 136 -8.28 49.26 11.20
N ASN A 137 -8.69 48.23 11.93
CA ASN A 137 -8.22 47.90 13.27
C ASN A 137 -7.15 46.80 13.29
N VAL A 138 -6.39 46.61 12.21
CA VAL A 138 -5.40 45.52 12.06
C VAL A 138 -4.40 45.42 13.21
N ASP A 139 -3.99 46.55 13.80
CA ASP A 139 -3.01 46.60 14.89
C ASP A 139 -3.55 46.09 16.24
N GLU A 140 -4.87 46.05 16.40
CA GLU A 140 -5.55 45.54 17.60
C GLU A 140 -5.81 44.03 17.54
N ILE A 141 -5.78 43.44 16.34
CA ILE A 141 -6.16 42.05 16.10
C ILE A 141 -4.99 41.11 16.43
N LYS A 142 -5.22 40.21 17.39
CA LYS A 142 -4.23 39.23 17.88
C LYS A 142 -4.49 37.83 17.35
N ARG A 143 -3.41 37.11 17.07
CA ARG A 143 -3.42 35.71 16.62
C ARG A 143 -3.95 34.79 17.73
N LYS A 144 -4.81 33.83 17.37
CA LYS A 144 -5.25 32.73 18.25
C LYS A 144 -4.22 31.60 18.29
N GLU A 145 -4.17 30.85 19.40
CA GLU A 145 -3.28 29.69 19.54
C GLU A 145 -3.58 28.59 18.52
N LYS A 146 -4.86 28.34 18.23
CA LYS A 146 -5.33 27.41 17.18
C LYS A 146 -5.93 28.24 16.03
N PRO A 147 -5.14 28.55 14.98
CA PRO A 147 -5.59 29.42 13.90
C PRO A 147 -6.59 28.70 12.99
N GLU A 148 -7.63 29.41 12.58
CA GLU A 148 -8.53 28.98 11.51
C GLU A 148 -8.34 29.88 10.29
N ARG A 149 -8.46 29.31 9.09
CA ARG A 149 -8.20 30.03 7.83
C ARG A 149 -9.06 31.30 7.68
N GLN A 150 -10.27 31.34 8.23
CA GLN A 150 -11.14 32.51 8.16
C GLN A 150 -11.33 33.19 9.53
N ASP A 151 -10.44 32.99 10.50
CA ASP A 151 -10.51 33.76 11.74
C ASP A 151 -10.18 35.25 11.52
N GLU A 152 -10.46 36.05 12.55
CA GLU A 152 -10.29 37.50 12.49
C GLU A 152 -8.84 37.94 12.23
N TYR A 153 -7.86 37.20 12.75
CA TYR A 153 -6.43 37.50 12.51
C TYR A 153 -6.01 37.13 11.11
N GLY A 154 -6.38 35.94 10.64
CA GLY A 154 -6.11 35.47 9.28
C GLY A 154 -6.63 36.46 8.25
N THR A 155 -7.89 36.88 8.40
CA THR A 155 -8.55 37.77 7.43
C THR A 155 -8.21 39.26 7.63
N SER A 156 -7.58 39.67 8.72
CA SER A 156 -7.22 41.08 8.98
C SER A 156 -6.35 41.73 7.89
N VAL A 157 -5.56 40.93 7.17
CA VAL A 157 -4.80 41.33 5.98
C VAL A 157 -4.96 40.25 4.93
N ILE A 158 -5.54 40.60 3.79
CA ILE A 158 -5.70 39.69 2.65
C ILE A 158 -5.00 40.23 1.41
N SER A 159 -4.26 39.35 0.72
CA SER A 159 -3.69 39.60 -0.59
C SER A 159 -4.60 39.00 -1.65
N VAL A 160 -5.23 39.87 -2.45
CA VAL A 160 -6.09 39.50 -3.58
C VAL A 160 -5.23 39.53 -4.84
N GLN A 161 -5.05 38.38 -5.48
CA GLN A 161 -4.18 38.22 -6.64
C GLN A 161 -4.95 37.68 -7.84
N PHE A 162 -4.74 38.31 -9.00
CA PHE A 162 -5.24 37.83 -10.27
C PHE A 162 -4.08 37.49 -11.19
N SER A 163 -4.11 36.33 -11.84
CA SER A 163 -3.11 36.02 -12.87
C SER A 163 -3.21 37.00 -14.06
N LYS A 164 -2.08 37.27 -14.73
CA LYS A 164 -2.03 38.14 -15.93
C LYS A 164 -2.45 37.44 -17.22
N ASP A 165 -2.58 36.11 -17.20
CA ASP A 165 -3.07 35.34 -18.34
C ASP A 165 -4.56 35.60 -18.63
N LYS A 166 -5.07 35.05 -19.74
CA LYS A 166 -6.45 35.28 -20.19
C LYS A 166 -7.53 34.79 -19.21
N SER A 167 -7.20 33.88 -18.30
CA SER A 167 -8.13 33.32 -17.32
C SER A 167 -8.40 34.25 -16.13
N ARG A 168 -7.47 35.19 -15.84
CA ARG A 168 -7.49 36.04 -14.63
C ARG A 168 -7.85 35.24 -13.37
N THR A 169 -7.19 34.11 -13.16
CA THR A 169 -7.47 33.22 -12.02
C THR A 169 -7.26 33.96 -10.71
N LEU A 170 -8.26 33.90 -9.81
CA LEU A 170 -8.23 34.55 -8.51
C LEU A 170 -7.62 33.65 -7.45
N SER A 171 -6.69 34.22 -6.68
CA SER A 171 -6.21 33.66 -5.42
C SER A 171 -6.30 34.71 -4.32
N ILE A 172 -6.99 34.38 -3.23
CA ILE A 172 -7.09 35.21 -2.03
C ILE A 172 -6.27 34.52 -0.95
N LYS A 173 -5.18 35.18 -0.57
CA LYS A 173 -4.25 34.73 0.47
C LYS A 173 -4.50 35.55 1.72
N ASN A 174 -4.50 34.91 2.88
CA ASN A 174 -4.70 35.58 4.16
C ASN A 174 -3.35 35.75 4.89
N ARG A 175 -3.40 36.21 6.14
CA ARG A 175 -2.22 36.45 6.98
C ARG A 175 -1.52 35.17 7.45
N TYR A 176 -2.25 34.06 7.54
CA TYR A 176 -1.67 32.75 7.80
C TYR A 176 -1.17 32.16 6.48
N ASN A 177 0.13 32.04 6.31
CA ASN A 177 0.71 31.25 5.22
C ASN A 177 0.36 29.74 5.39
N HIS A 178 1.26 28.80 5.04
CA HIS A 178 1.12 27.34 5.19
C HIS A 178 0.76 26.81 6.60
N ASN A 179 0.50 27.68 7.58
CA ASN A 179 0.06 27.36 8.94
C ASN A 179 -1.42 26.93 9.05
N VAL A 180 -2.21 27.10 7.98
CA VAL A 180 -3.59 26.60 7.87
C VAL A 180 -3.76 25.84 6.57
N SER A 181 -4.71 24.89 6.52
CA SER A 181 -4.97 24.12 5.29
C SER A 181 -5.49 25.03 4.17
N ASN A 182 -4.85 24.94 3.00
CA ASN A 182 -5.17 25.69 1.78
C ASN A 182 -5.33 27.21 2.01
N PRO A 183 -4.26 27.91 2.44
CA PRO A 183 -4.32 29.34 2.80
C PRO A 183 -4.56 30.25 1.58
N ASP A 184 -4.25 29.72 0.39
CA ASP A 184 -4.37 30.38 -0.92
C ASP A 184 -5.79 30.36 -1.50
N ALA A 185 -6.73 29.78 -0.75
CA ALA A 185 -8.16 29.68 -1.06
C ALA A 185 -9.03 30.37 0.01
N THR A 186 -8.54 31.47 0.59
CA THR A 186 -9.31 32.24 1.56
C THR A 186 -10.60 32.75 0.90
N PHE A 187 -11.70 32.77 1.66
CA PHE A 187 -13.04 33.04 1.12
C PHE A 187 -13.43 32.18 -0.10
N SER A 188 -12.86 30.98 -0.22
CA SER A 188 -13.06 30.06 -1.35
C SER A 188 -12.67 30.67 -2.71
N ASN A 189 -11.70 31.61 -2.72
CA ASN A 189 -11.33 32.39 -3.90
C ASN A 189 -12.55 33.02 -4.59
N ASN A 190 -13.47 33.55 -3.78
CA ASN A 190 -14.64 34.28 -4.24
C ASN A 190 -14.66 35.65 -3.55
N LEU A 191 -14.57 36.73 -4.33
CA LEU A 191 -14.59 38.08 -3.77
C LEU A 191 -15.93 38.42 -3.13
N ASP A 192 -17.04 37.87 -3.63
CA ASP A 192 -18.38 38.16 -3.09
C ASP A 192 -18.59 37.57 -1.69
N ASN A 193 -17.74 36.63 -1.28
CA ASN A 193 -17.71 36.12 0.10
C ASN A 193 -17.04 37.10 1.09
N ILE A 194 -16.37 38.16 0.60
CA ILE A 194 -15.86 39.26 1.43
C ILE A 194 -16.97 40.31 1.59
N VAL A 195 -17.53 40.77 0.47
CA VAL A 195 -18.68 41.67 0.39
C VAL A 195 -19.37 41.47 -0.95
N GLU A 196 -20.69 41.41 -0.95
CA GLU A 196 -21.48 41.16 -2.15
C GLU A 196 -21.23 42.24 -3.22
N GLY A 197 -21.06 41.83 -4.47
CA GLY A 197 -20.82 42.71 -5.61
C GLY A 197 -19.36 43.06 -5.85
N LEU A 198 -18.44 42.58 -4.99
CA LEU A 198 -17.01 42.85 -5.12
C LEU A 198 -16.41 42.22 -6.37
N THR A 199 -16.87 41.03 -6.79
CA THR A 199 -16.39 40.39 -8.04
C THR A 199 -16.72 41.28 -9.25
N ASP A 200 -17.96 41.75 -9.34
CA ASP A 200 -18.41 42.60 -10.45
C ASP A 200 -17.75 43.99 -10.40
N SER A 201 -17.48 44.51 -9.19
CA SER A 201 -16.75 45.77 -9.00
C SER A 201 -15.28 45.69 -9.47
N PHE A 202 -14.55 44.63 -9.11
CA PHE A 202 -13.17 44.39 -9.59
C PHE A 202 -13.12 44.18 -11.12
N LYS A 203 -14.14 43.53 -11.68
CA LYS A 203 -14.29 43.38 -13.13
C LYS A 203 -14.50 44.74 -13.80
N LYS A 204 -15.39 45.59 -13.28
CA LYS A 204 -15.73 46.90 -13.87
C LYS A 204 -14.58 47.90 -13.76
N HIS A 205 -14.00 48.06 -12.56
CA HIS A 205 -13.05 49.13 -12.25
C HIS A 205 -11.58 48.75 -12.50
N TYR A 206 -11.25 47.46 -12.42
CA TYR A 206 -9.88 46.95 -12.64
C TYR A 206 -9.73 46.00 -13.84
N GLY A 207 -10.82 45.68 -14.56
CA GLY A 207 -10.78 44.76 -15.70
C GLY A 207 -10.49 43.29 -15.30
N MET A 208 -10.70 42.92 -14.03
CA MET A 208 -10.41 41.58 -13.50
C MET A 208 -11.53 40.58 -13.80
N LYS A 209 -11.65 40.16 -15.06
CA LYS A 209 -12.66 39.19 -15.51
C LYS A 209 -12.15 37.75 -15.36
N GLN A 210 -12.55 37.07 -14.29
CA GLN A 210 -12.23 35.66 -14.05
C GLN A 210 -12.93 34.73 -15.05
N ALA A 211 -12.22 33.72 -15.57
CA ALA A 211 -12.74 32.79 -16.57
C ALA A 211 -13.27 31.46 -15.99
N HIS A 212 -12.95 31.11 -14.73
CA HIS A 212 -13.27 29.79 -14.16
C HIS A 212 -13.82 29.89 -12.73
N LEU A 213 -14.96 29.24 -12.50
CA LEU A 213 -15.60 29.11 -11.19
C LEU A 213 -15.13 27.82 -10.50
N SER A 214 -15.04 27.87 -9.16
CA SER A 214 -14.76 26.74 -8.23
C SER A 214 -15.03 25.35 -8.82
N GLU A 215 -14.00 24.52 -8.87
CA GLU A 215 -14.03 23.19 -9.49
C GLU A 215 -15.01 22.24 -8.79
N PHE A 216 -15.72 21.43 -9.58
CA PHE A 216 -16.60 20.36 -9.12
C PHE A 216 -15.78 19.07 -9.15
N GLU A 217 -15.16 18.73 -8.02
CA GLU A 217 -14.39 17.50 -7.89
C GLU A 217 -15.28 16.30 -7.63
N MET A 218 -15.07 15.23 -8.40
CA MET A 218 -15.78 13.96 -8.25
C MET A 218 -14.82 12.80 -8.48
N PHE A 219 -14.83 11.82 -7.55
CA PHE A 219 -13.95 10.66 -7.61
C PHE A 219 -14.17 9.85 -8.90
N GLY A 220 -13.08 9.48 -9.58
CA GLY A 220 -13.10 8.78 -10.86
C GLY A 220 -13.51 9.67 -12.05
N TYR A 221 -13.51 10.99 -11.90
CA TYR A 221 -13.71 11.95 -12.98
C TYR A 221 -12.54 12.93 -13.07
N VAL A 222 -12.16 13.26 -14.31
CA VAL A 222 -11.15 14.28 -14.60
C VAL A 222 -11.77 15.38 -15.46
N LYS A 223 -11.46 16.63 -15.15
CA LYS A 223 -11.83 17.77 -16.01
C LYS A 223 -10.74 17.95 -17.07
N ALA A 224 -11.12 17.87 -18.34
CA ALA A 224 -10.20 18.09 -19.44
C ALA A 224 -10.07 19.58 -19.80
N ASP A 225 -9.11 19.92 -20.65
CA ASP A 225 -8.85 21.26 -21.17
C ASP A 225 -10.00 21.85 -22.00
N ASP A 226 -10.91 21.01 -22.49
CA ASP A 226 -12.16 21.42 -23.14
C ASP A 226 -13.27 21.81 -22.16
N GLY A 227 -12.99 21.74 -20.85
CA GLY A 227 -13.89 22.13 -19.77
C GLY A 227 -14.85 21.04 -19.29
N LYS A 228 -14.84 19.85 -19.90
CA LYS A 228 -15.77 18.75 -19.56
C LYS A 228 -15.17 17.78 -18.56
N TYR A 229 -16.03 17.21 -17.71
CA TYR A 229 -15.70 16.08 -16.85
C TYR A 229 -15.87 14.76 -17.60
N TYR A 230 -14.86 13.89 -17.48
CA TYR A 230 -14.81 12.57 -18.08
C TYR A 230 -14.64 11.50 -17.01
N LYS A 231 -15.50 10.46 -17.05
CA LYS A 231 -15.32 9.26 -16.22
C LYS A 231 -14.10 8.49 -16.71
N TYR A 232 -13.19 8.16 -15.81
CA TYR A 232 -12.06 7.27 -16.08
C TYR A 232 -12.07 6.01 -15.23
N ASN A 233 -11.53 4.93 -15.81
CA ASN A 233 -11.38 3.64 -15.13
C ASN A 233 -10.07 3.58 -14.38
N CYS A 234 -9.00 4.11 -14.98
CA CYS A 234 -7.68 4.16 -14.39
C CYS A 234 -6.92 5.41 -14.84
N GLU A 235 -6.02 5.83 -13.96
CA GLU A 235 -5.07 6.92 -14.17
C GLU A 235 -3.67 6.35 -13.98
N ILE A 236 -2.81 6.53 -14.98
CA ILE A 236 -1.40 6.08 -14.93
C ILE A 236 -0.55 7.19 -15.54
N ASN A 237 0.44 7.69 -14.81
CA ASN A 237 1.35 8.75 -15.29
C ASN A 237 0.63 10.01 -15.82
N ASN A 238 -0.42 10.49 -15.14
CA ASN A 238 -1.31 11.59 -15.60
C ASN A 238 -2.02 11.33 -16.95
N ILE A 239 -2.16 10.06 -17.33
CA ILE A 239 -2.95 9.62 -18.48
C ILE A 239 -4.19 8.93 -17.94
N TYR A 240 -5.35 9.45 -18.28
CA TYR A 240 -6.65 8.96 -17.86
C TYR A 240 -7.27 8.14 -18.99
N TYR A 241 -7.60 6.89 -18.69
CA TYR A 241 -8.22 5.96 -19.62
C TYR A 241 -9.72 5.90 -19.34
N CYS A 242 -10.51 6.53 -20.22
CA CYS A 242 -11.91 6.82 -20.01
C CYS A 242 -12.85 5.72 -20.51
N THR A 243 -13.98 5.53 -19.81
CA THR A 243 -15.02 4.53 -20.13
C THR A 243 -15.61 4.70 -21.54
N SER A 244 -15.49 5.90 -22.10
CA SER A 244 -16.06 6.28 -23.40
C SER A 244 -15.11 6.08 -24.59
N ASN A 245 -14.09 5.23 -24.45
CA ASN A 245 -13.05 5.03 -25.46
C ASN A 245 -12.26 6.32 -25.75
N ILE A 246 -11.89 7.02 -24.68
CA ILE A 246 -11.19 8.31 -24.73
C ILE A 246 -9.94 8.20 -23.87
N ILE A 247 -8.86 8.80 -24.35
CA ILE A 247 -7.62 8.96 -23.58
C ILE A 247 -7.41 10.45 -23.37
N ILE A 248 -7.17 10.83 -22.12
CA ILE A 248 -6.82 12.19 -21.73
C ILE A 248 -5.39 12.15 -21.20
N ASP A 249 -4.49 12.87 -21.86
CA ASP A 249 -3.06 12.89 -21.54
C ASP A 249 -2.70 14.29 -21.04
N ASN A 250 -2.33 14.41 -19.77
CA ASN A 250 -2.07 15.70 -19.12
C ASN A 250 -3.22 16.70 -19.33
N PHE A 251 -4.45 16.25 -19.02
CA PHE A 251 -5.71 16.98 -19.18
C PHE A 251 -6.13 17.30 -20.62
N LYS A 252 -5.31 16.97 -21.62
CA LYS A 252 -5.64 17.18 -23.04
C LYS A 252 -6.40 15.97 -23.61
N VAL A 253 -7.57 16.22 -24.18
CA VAL A 253 -8.35 15.17 -24.86
C VAL A 253 -7.68 14.78 -26.19
N LEU A 254 -7.31 13.50 -26.35
CA LEU A 254 -6.73 13.00 -27.59
C LEU A 254 -7.82 12.70 -28.63
N LYS A 255 -8.22 13.73 -29.38
CA LYS A 255 -9.34 13.67 -30.34
C LYS A 255 -9.12 12.69 -31.49
N GLU A 256 -7.90 12.51 -31.98
CA GLU A 256 -7.61 11.65 -33.14
C GLU A 256 -7.97 10.17 -32.90
N LYS A 257 -7.52 9.61 -31.76
CA LYS A 257 -7.87 8.24 -31.36
C LYS A 257 -9.31 8.11 -30.87
N SER A 258 -9.85 9.17 -30.28
CA SER A 258 -11.23 9.22 -29.78
C SER A 258 -12.28 9.39 -30.89
N ALA A 259 -11.89 9.88 -32.07
CA ALA A 259 -12.78 10.13 -33.21
C ALA A 259 -13.05 8.86 -34.04
N GLU A 260 -12.08 7.95 -34.14
CA GLU A 260 -12.22 6.66 -34.85
C GLU A 260 -12.84 5.58 -33.95
N LYS A 261 -14.01 5.86 -33.37
CA LYS A 261 -14.72 4.94 -32.44
C LYS A 261 -15.03 3.56 -33.02
N GLU A 262 -15.09 3.45 -34.35
CA GLU A 262 -15.30 2.19 -35.07
C GLU A 262 -14.01 1.36 -35.22
N ARG A 263 -12.83 1.99 -35.10
CA ARG A 263 -11.54 1.33 -35.25
C ARG A 263 -10.94 0.93 -33.90
N TYR A 264 -10.92 1.84 -32.94
CA TYR A 264 -10.25 1.61 -31.67
C TYR A 264 -11.25 1.20 -30.58
N MET A 265 -10.82 0.31 -29.70
CA MET A 265 -11.54 -0.02 -28.46
C MET A 265 -10.55 0.01 -27.30
N LEU A 266 -10.84 0.84 -26.30
CA LEU A 266 -10.10 0.92 -25.05
C LEU A 266 -10.73 -0.02 -24.01
N ILE A 267 -9.92 -0.92 -23.47
CA ILE A 267 -10.26 -1.76 -22.31
C ILE A 267 -9.20 -1.58 -21.23
N ASP A 268 -9.58 -1.30 -20.00
CA ASP A 268 -8.68 -0.80 -18.95
C ASP A 268 -7.75 0.30 -19.51
N TYR A 269 -6.45 0.03 -19.66
CA TYR A 269 -5.47 0.92 -20.30
C TYR A 269 -4.88 0.34 -21.61
N PHE A 270 -5.45 -0.75 -22.12
CA PHE A 270 -5.08 -1.39 -23.38
C PHE A 270 -5.92 -0.87 -24.54
N LEU A 271 -5.25 -0.46 -25.61
CA LEU A 271 -5.88 0.00 -26.83
C LEU A 271 -5.89 -1.12 -27.87
N ILE A 272 -7.09 -1.55 -28.27
CA ILE A 272 -7.31 -2.53 -29.33
C ILE A 272 -7.58 -1.80 -30.64
N ASP A 273 -6.76 -2.03 -31.66
CA ASP A 273 -7.00 -1.61 -33.05
C ASP A 273 -7.71 -2.76 -33.79
N LEU A 274 -9.01 -2.60 -34.05
CA LEU A 274 -9.86 -3.59 -34.71
C LEU A 274 -9.52 -3.75 -36.21
N LYS A 275 -8.95 -2.71 -36.83
CA LYS A 275 -8.59 -2.71 -38.26
C LYS A 275 -7.23 -3.35 -38.48
N GLU A 276 -6.23 -2.90 -37.74
CA GLU A 276 -4.85 -3.42 -37.82
C GLU A 276 -4.67 -4.71 -37.00
N LYS A 277 -5.67 -5.10 -36.21
CA LYS A 277 -5.73 -6.33 -35.41
C LYS A 277 -4.55 -6.40 -34.42
N LYS A 278 -4.43 -5.36 -33.60
CA LYS A 278 -3.35 -5.23 -32.61
C LYS A 278 -3.90 -4.79 -31.26
N ILE A 279 -3.26 -5.23 -30.19
CA ILE A 279 -3.43 -4.67 -28.85
C ILE A 279 -2.14 -3.94 -28.51
N MET A 280 -2.25 -2.74 -27.94
CA MET A 280 -1.09 -1.90 -27.61
C MET A 280 -1.33 -1.04 -26.38
N LEU A 281 -0.24 -0.62 -25.75
CA LEU A 281 -0.25 0.43 -24.74
C LEU A 281 -0.15 1.79 -25.42
N TYR A 282 -0.93 2.76 -24.94
CA TYR A 282 -0.73 4.15 -25.31
C TYR A 282 0.57 4.69 -24.68
N ASP A 283 0.71 4.51 -23.36
CA ASP A 283 1.93 4.85 -22.65
C ASP A 283 2.96 3.72 -22.73
N LYS A 284 4.06 3.97 -23.44
CA LYS A 284 5.16 3.01 -23.60
C LYS A 284 5.99 2.79 -22.33
N LYS A 285 5.78 3.59 -21.28
CA LYS A 285 6.44 3.42 -19.98
C LYS A 285 5.79 2.31 -19.15
N ILE A 286 4.55 1.95 -19.45
CA ILE A 286 3.86 0.85 -18.78
C ILE A 286 4.53 -0.47 -19.16
N GLN A 287 4.84 -1.28 -18.16
CA GLN A 287 5.31 -2.65 -18.33
C GLN A 287 4.21 -3.59 -17.84
N ASP A 288 3.47 -4.18 -18.78
CA ASP A 288 2.48 -5.22 -18.52
C ASP A 288 2.51 -6.24 -19.66
N SER A 289 2.66 -7.51 -19.34
CA SER A 289 2.83 -8.59 -20.32
C SER A 289 1.54 -9.12 -20.94
N PHE A 290 0.38 -8.54 -20.61
CA PHE A 290 -0.92 -8.95 -21.14
C PHE A 290 -1.00 -8.88 -22.66
N ILE A 291 -0.32 -7.92 -23.29
CA ILE A 291 -0.33 -7.80 -24.75
C ILE A 291 0.42 -8.98 -25.38
N GLU A 292 1.50 -9.43 -24.73
CA GLU A 292 2.34 -10.50 -25.22
C GLU A 292 1.63 -11.85 -25.20
N SER A 293 0.63 -12.04 -24.33
CA SER A 293 -0.20 -13.25 -24.33
C SER A 293 -1.20 -13.28 -25.49
N CYS A 294 -1.48 -12.14 -26.14
CA CYS A 294 -2.48 -11.99 -27.20
C CYS A 294 -1.89 -11.80 -28.61
N LYS A 295 -0.71 -12.35 -28.90
CA LYS A 295 -0.01 -12.16 -30.20
C LYS A 295 -0.66 -12.88 -31.39
N GLU A 296 -0.21 -12.49 -32.59
CA GLU A 296 -0.55 -13.12 -33.87
C GLU A 296 -2.05 -13.12 -34.23
N ILE A 297 -2.71 -12.00 -33.95
CA ILE A 297 -4.16 -11.85 -34.14
C ILE A 297 -4.53 -11.87 -35.63
N LEU A 298 -5.37 -12.84 -36.01
CA LEU A 298 -5.95 -12.95 -37.35
C LEU A 298 -7.34 -12.30 -37.45
N LYS A 299 -8.11 -12.34 -36.37
CA LYS A 299 -9.49 -11.81 -36.30
C LYS A 299 -9.81 -11.36 -34.88
N ILE A 300 -10.53 -10.26 -34.76
CA ILE A 300 -11.13 -9.79 -33.51
C ILE A 300 -12.64 -9.70 -33.73
N GLU A 301 -13.41 -10.32 -32.85
CA GLU A 301 -14.87 -10.32 -32.85
C GLU A 301 -15.36 -9.75 -31.52
N VAL A 302 -16.21 -8.72 -31.56
CA VAL A 302 -16.77 -8.09 -30.35
C VAL A 302 -18.25 -8.41 -30.30
N LEU A 303 -18.67 -9.10 -29.24
CA LEU A 303 -20.05 -9.47 -28.99
C LEU A 303 -20.56 -8.69 -27.78
N ASN A 304 -21.69 -8.00 -27.92
CA ASN A 304 -22.35 -7.39 -26.77
C ASN A 304 -23.03 -8.50 -25.94
N ILE A 305 -22.85 -8.45 -24.63
CA ILE A 305 -23.51 -9.32 -23.65
C ILE A 305 -24.27 -8.44 -22.65
N GLU A 306 -25.10 -9.04 -21.79
CA GLU A 306 -25.96 -8.31 -20.86
C GLU A 306 -25.18 -7.30 -19.99
N GLU A 307 -24.06 -7.72 -19.40
CA GLU A 307 -23.25 -6.89 -18.50
C GLU A 307 -21.99 -6.28 -19.15
N GLY A 308 -21.91 -6.21 -20.49
CA GLY A 308 -20.78 -5.60 -21.17
C GLY A 308 -20.48 -6.20 -22.54
N LYS A 309 -19.24 -6.63 -22.75
CA LYS A 309 -18.80 -7.18 -24.05
C LYS A 309 -17.92 -8.40 -23.86
N LYS A 310 -18.01 -9.34 -24.78
CA LYS A 310 -17.09 -10.45 -24.94
C LYS A 310 -16.28 -10.26 -26.22
N ILE A 311 -14.97 -10.16 -26.07
CA ILE A 311 -14.02 -9.98 -27.15
C ILE A 311 -13.38 -11.33 -27.43
N LYS A 312 -13.57 -11.85 -28.63
CA LYS A 312 -12.96 -13.09 -29.10
C LYS A 312 -11.85 -12.76 -30.09
N ILE A 313 -10.64 -13.18 -29.75
CA ILE A 313 -9.45 -13.02 -30.57
C ILE A 313 -9.09 -14.39 -31.14
N THR A 314 -9.03 -14.50 -32.46
CA THR A 314 -8.55 -15.69 -33.16
C THR A 314 -7.11 -15.46 -33.58
N ASN A 315 -6.20 -16.31 -33.12
CA ASN A 315 -4.79 -16.29 -33.51
C ASN A 315 -4.51 -17.36 -34.59
N LYS A 316 -3.24 -17.49 -35.02
CA LYS A 316 -2.82 -18.49 -36.02
C LYS A 316 -3.13 -19.94 -35.65
N ASN A 317 -3.18 -20.26 -34.36
CA ASN A 317 -3.44 -21.60 -33.86
C ASN A 317 -4.94 -21.97 -33.90
N LYS A 318 -5.82 -21.06 -34.33
CA LYS A 318 -7.28 -21.23 -34.50
C LYS A 318 -8.08 -21.51 -33.22
N GLU A 319 -7.45 -21.55 -32.04
CA GLU A 319 -8.16 -21.54 -30.76
C GLU A 319 -8.38 -20.10 -30.28
N GLY A 320 -9.56 -19.83 -29.73
CA GLY A 320 -9.97 -18.47 -29.33
C GLY A 320 -9.39 -18.04 -27.99
N ILE A 321 -8.83 -16.83 -27.95
CA ILE A 321 -8.62 -16.06 -26.72
C ILE A 321 -9.92 -15.29 -26.45
N PHE A 322 -10.40 -15.32 -25.21
CA PHE A 322 -11.62 -14.63 -24.81
C PHE A 322 -11.30 -13.62 -23.71
N ILE A 323 -11.72 -12.38 -23.90
CA ILE A 323 -11.65 -11.30 -22.91
C ILE A 323 -13.07 -10.85 -22.65
N THR A 324 -13.57 -11.00 -21.44
CA THR A 324 -14.85 -10.43 -21.01
C THR A 324 -14.57 -9.10 -20.34
N VAL A 325 -15.31 -8.07 -20.73
CA VAL A 325 -15.24 -6.74 -20.10
C VAL A 325 -16.62 -6.30 -19.64
N ASN A 326 -16.66 -5.58 -18.51
CA ASN A 326 -17.91 -5.02 -18.00
C ASN A 326 -18.40 -3.82 -18.85
N LYS A 327 -19.54 -3.24 -18.48
CA LYS A 327 -20.12 -2.03 -19.12
C LYS A 327 -19.20 -0.79 -19.12
N TYR A 328 -18.17 -0.76 -18.27
CA TYR A 328 -17.17 0.29 -18.21
C TYR A 328 -15.93 -0.02 -19.07
N ASN A 329 -15.90 -1.17 -19.76
CA ASN A 329 -14.76 -1.70 -20.51
C ASN A 329 -13.56 -2.07 -19.61
N GLN A 330 -13.80 -2.60 -18.41
CA GLN A 330 -12.74 -3.15 -17.57
C GLN A 330 -12.72 -4.67 -17.66
N ILE A 331 -11.55 -5.31 -17.65
CA ILE A 331 -11.42 -6.76 -17.84
C ILE A 331 -11.91 -7.51 -16.59
N THR A 332 -12.97 -8.32 -16.75
CA THR A 332 -13.55 -9.13 -15.68
C THR A 332 -13.21 -10.60 -15.79
N GLU A 333 -12.96 -11.10 -17.01
CA GLU A 333 -12.57 -12.48 -17.25
C GLU A 333 -11.57 -12.59 -18.40
N TYR A 334 -10.66 -13.56 -18.29
CA TYR A 334 -9.69 -13.84 -19.34
C TYR A 334 -9.47 -15.34 -19.54
N VAL A 335 -9.62 -15.82 -20.78
CA VAL A 335 -9.37 -17.21 -21.16
C VAL A 335 -8.38 -17.24 -22.32
N ASN A 336 -7.24 -17.91 -22.15
CA ASN A 336 -6.27 -18.10 -23.22
C ASN A 336 -5.66 -19.50 -23.18
N LYS A 337 -6.08 -20.33 -24.13
CA LYS A 337 -5.67 -21.74 -24.25
C LYS A 337 -4.37 -21.93 -25.05
N ASN A 338 -3.80 -20.86 -25.59
CA ASN A 338 -2.66 -20.94 -26.51
C ASN A 338 -1.32 -20.57 -25.89
N VAL A 339 -1.33 -19.87 -24.75
CA VAL A 339 -0.14 -19.29 -24.17
C VAL A 339 0.55 -20.28 -23.23
N LYS A 340 1.86 -20.45 -23.43
CA LYS A 340 2.72 -21.33 -22.61
C LYS A 340 3.51 -20.58 -21.55
N GLU A 341 3.81 -19.32 -21.81
CA GLU A 341 4.62 -18.48 -20.93
C GLU A 341 3.92 -17.13 -20.77
N ILE A 342 3.80 -16.68 -19.52
CA ILE A 342 3.38 -15.32 -19.18
C ILE A 342 4.57 -14.61 -18.57
N LYS A 343 4.88 -13.41 -19.06
CA LYS A 343 6.01 -12.61 -18.57
C LYS A 343 5.62 -11.72 -17.39
N ASP A 344 6.59 -10.96 -16.88
CA ASP A 344 6.44 -10.12 -15.71
C ASP A 344 5.28 -9.09 -15.83
N ASN A 345 4.71 -8.74 -14.68
CA ASN A 345 3.70 -7.70 -14.49
C ASN A 345 2.35 -7.95 -15.17
N PHE A 346 2.01 -9.19 -15.51
CA PHE A 346 0.74 -9.53 -16.15
C PHE A 346 -0.47 -9.07 -15.31
N LEU A 347 -1.26 -8.13 -15.85
CA LEU A 347 -2.48 -7.58 -15.25
C LEU A 347 -2.30 -7.18 -13.77
N ARG A 348 -1.16 -6.58 -13.45
CA ARG A 348 -0.84 -6.13 -12.08
C ARG A 348 -1.80 -5.03 -11.65
N GLY A 349 -2.36 -5.15 -10.44
CA GLY A 349 -3.21 -4.15 -9.82
C GLY A 349 -4.62 -4.06 -10.39
N ASN A 350 -5.09 -5.09 -11.11
CA ASN A 350 -6.42 -5.09 -11.67
C ASN A 350 -7.48 -5.15 -10.56
N LYS A 351 -8.52 -4.31 -10.68
CA LYS A 351 -9.51 -4.08 -9.63
C LYS A 351 -10.82 -4.85 -9.82
N VAL A 352 -11.00 -5.49 -10.98
CA VAL A 352 -12.30 -6.07 -11.38
C VAL A 352 -12.20 -7.46 -12.02
N LEU A 353 -10.99 -7.97 -12.27
CA LEU A 353 -10.76 -9.31 -12.82
C LEU A 353 -11.18 -10.35 -11.78
N LYS A 354 -12.18 -11.16 -12.12
CA LYS A 354 -12.73 -12.21 -11.26
C LYS A 354 -12.19 -13.58 -11.58
N ASN A 355 -12.11 -13.90 -12.88
CA ASN A 355 -11.84 -15.26 -13.35
C ASN A 355 -10.76 -15.27 -14.43
N ILE A 356 -9.82 -16.21 -14.32
CA ILE A 356 -8.79 -16.41 -15.35
C ILE A 356 -8.54 -17.90 -15.63
N GLU A 357 -8.52 -18.28 -16.91
CA GLU A 357 -8.27 -19.66 -17.37
C GLU A 357 -7.09 -19.69 -18.36
N LEU A 358 -6.00 -20.34 -17.94
CA LEU A 358 -4.72 -20.38 -18.65
C LEU A 358 -4.18 -21.84 -18.70
N PRO A 359 -4.86 -22.75 -19.41
CA PRO A 359 -4.70 -24.20 -19.21
C PRO A 359 -3.38 -24.76 -19.76
N GLN A 360 -2.68 -24.02 -20.63
CA GLN A 360 -1.42 -24.46 -21.25
C GLN A 360 -0.20 -23.72 -20.70
N VAL A 361 -0.36 -22.82 -19.73
CA VAL A 361 0.75 -22.06 -19.17
C VAL A 361 1.62 -22.96 -18.30
N GLN A 362 2.93 -22.94 -18.57
CA GLN A 362 3.97 -23.71 -17.89
C GLN A 362 4.91 -22.81 -17.08
N THR A 363 5.05 -21.55 -17.48
CA THR A 363 5.93 -20.58 -16.80
C THR A 363 5.23 -19.24 -16.64
N ILE A 364 5.33 -18.66 -15.44
CA ILE A 364 4.85 -17.33 -15.11
C ILE A 364 6.00 -16.51 -14.54
N GLY A 365 6.20 -15.30 -15.06
CA GLY A 365 7.18 -14.32 -14.58
C GLY A 365 6.77 -13.63 -13.28
N ASN A 366 7.50 -12.59 -12.91
CA ASN A 366 7.28 -11.86 -11.67
C ASN A 366 6.00 -11.01 -11.72
N ASN A 367 5.46 -10.68 -10.56
CA ASN A 367 4.34 -9.77 -10.37
C ASN A 367 3.04 -10.15 -11.12
N PHE A 368 2.83 -11.44 -11.38
CA PHE A 368 1.62 -11.94 -11.99
C PHE A 368 0.42 -11.72 -11.07
N LEU A 369 -0.54 -10.91 -11.52
CA LEU A 369 -1.78 -10.62 -10.79
C LEU A 369 -1.55 -10.16 -9.32
N CYS A 370 -0.49 -9.39 -9.02
CA CYS A 370 -0.37 -8.76 -7.70
C CYS A 370 -1.41 -7.67 -7.49
N TYR A 371 -1.77 -7.40 -6.23
CA TYR A 371 -2.62 -6.28 -5.81
C TYR A 371 -4.02 -6.28 -6.48
N ASN A 372 -4.57 -7.48 -6.68
CA ASN A 372 -5.89 -7.67 -7.28
C ASN A 372 -6.97 -7.72 -6.18
N GLU A 373 -8.09 -7.04 -6.39
CA GLU A 373 -9.09 -6.85 -5.33
C GLU A 373 -10.21 -7.90 -5.35
N VAL A 374 -10.58 -8.40 -6.52
CA VAL A 374 -11.78 -9.26 -6.67
C VAL A 374 -11.54 -10.58 -7.40
N LEU A 375 -10.29 -11.04 -7.47
CA LEU A 375 -9.95 -12.31 -8.13
C LEU A 375 -10.48 -13.49 -7.32
N GLU A 376 -11.52 -14.14 -7.83
CA GLU A 376 -12.22 -15.27 -7.20
C GLU A 376 -11.65 -16.61 -7.66
N LYS A 377 -11.27 -16.73 -8.94
CA LYS A 377 -10.85 -18.01 -9.54
C LYS A 377 -9.69 -17.89 -10.52
N ILE A 378 -8.76 -18.82 -10.42
CA ILE A 378 -7.63 -19.00 -11.34
C ILE A 378 -7.43 -20.47 -11.71
N GLU A 379 -7.28 -20.76 -13.01
CA GLU A 379 -6.99 -22.10 -13.52
C GLU A 379 -5.64 -22.15 -14.24
N LEU A 380 -4.67 -22.84 -13.63
CA LEU A 380 -3.30 -23.02 -14.10
C LEU A 380 -2.83 -24.50 -13.98
N PRO A 381 -3.53 -25.47 -14.58
CA PRO A 381 -3.29 -26.90 -14.36
C PRO A 381 -1.91 -27.42 -14.80
N GLN A 382 -1.20 -26.70 -15.67
CA GLN A 382 0.09 -27.12 -16.24
C GLN A 382 1.28 -26.26 -15.78
N ILE A 383 1.07 -25.36 -14.81
CA ILE A 383 2.12 -24.45 -14.34
C ILE A 383 3.23 -25.25 -13.65
N GLN A 384 4.48 -24.99 -14.01
CA GLN A 384 5.66 -25.67 -13.45
C GLN A 384 6.57 -24.69 -12.70
N THR A 385 6.76 -23.49 -13.25
CA THR A 385 7.64 -22.45 -12.69
C THR A 385 6.89 -21.14 -12.48
N ILE A 386 6.97 -20.61 -11.28
CA ILE A 386 6.29 -19.39 -10.86
C ILE A 386 7.32 -18.39 -10.35
N GLY A 387 7.33 -17.19 -10.93
CA GLY A 387 8.18 -16.08 -10.50
C GLY A 387 7.73 -15.42 -9.20
N ASN A 388 8.42 -14.33 -8.84
CA ASN A 388 8.21 -13.63 -7.58
C ASN A 388 6.88 -12.86 -7.56
N ASN A 389 6.33 -12.63 -6.37
CA ASN A 389 5.10 -11.89 -6.10
C ASN A 389 3.85 -12.48 -6.75
N PHE A 390 3.84 -13.75 -7.14
CA PHE A 390 2.66 -14.39 -7.73
C PHE A 390 1.45 -14.26 -6.80
N LEU A 391 0.39 -13.60 -7.28
CA LEU A 391 -0.84 -13.36 -6.51
C LEU A 391 -0.62 -12.71 -5.12
N ARG A 392 0.46 -11.93 -4.98
CA ARG A 392 0.68 -11.13 -3.78
C ARG A 392 -0.45 -10.12 -3.55
N CYS A 393 -0.93 -10.00 -2.32
CA CYS A 393 -1.99 -9.09 -1.90
C CYS A 393 -3.29 -9.24 -2.73
N ASN A 394 -3.86 -10.46 -2.82
CA ASN A 394 -5.24 -10.61 -3.30
C ASN A 394 -6.22 -10.68 -2.12
N GLU A 395 -7.30 -9.91 -2.20
CA GLU A 395 -8.18 -9.67 -1.05
C GLU A 395 -9.29 -10.71 -0.87
N VAL A 396 -9.69 -11.40 -1.95
CA VAL A 396 -10.86 -12.32 -1.94
C VAL A 396 -10.55 -13.75 -2.38
N LEU A 397 -9.30 -14.07 -2.72
CA LEU A 397 -8.95 -15.41 -3.21
C LEU A 397 -8.96 -16.41 -2.06
N GLU A 398 -9.96 -17.29 -2.04
CA GLU A 398 -10.13 -18.29 -0.97
C GLU A 398 -9.32 -19.57 -1.19
N LYS A 399 -9.13 -19.99 -2.46
CA LYS A 399 -8.57 -21.30 -2.80
C LYS A 399 -7.70 -21.26 -4.05
N ILE A 400 -6.63 -22.05 -4.05
CA ILE A 400 -5.77 -22.21 -5.23
C ILE A 400 -5.19 -23.62 -5.35
N GLU A 401 -5.20 -24.16 -6.57
CA GLU A 401 -4.71 -25.50 -6.88
C GLU A 401 -3.72 -25.42 -8.05
N LEU A 402 -2.44 -25.71 -7.79
CA LEU A 402 -1.37 -25.68 -8.81
C LEU A 402 -0.68 -27.06 -8.85
N PRO A 403 -1.33 -28.08 -9.46
CA PRO A 403 -0.96 -29.49 -9.27
C PRO A 403 0.39 -29.89 -9.86
N GLN A 404 0.95 -29.08 -10.76
CA GLN A 404 2.23 -29.34 -11.45
C GLN A 404 3.34 -28.36 -11.05
N ALA A 405 3.09 -27.43 -10.12
CA ALA A 405 4.07 -26.43 -9.72
C ALA A 405 5.26 -27.10 -9.03
N GLN A 406 6.46 -26.86 -9.53
CA GLN A 406 7.72 -27.44 -9.03
C GLN A 406 8.62 -26.40 -8.36
N THR A 407 8.67 -25.20 -8.95
CA THR A 407 9.51 -24.09 -8.46
C THR A 407 8.66 -22.84 -8.26
N ILE A 408 8.78 -22.27 -7.06
CA ILE A 408 8.05 -21.07 -6.65
C ILE A 408 9.04 -20.00 -6.20
N GLY A 409 8.90 -18.79 -6.75
CA GLY A 409 9.69 -17.62 -6.38
C GLY A 409 9.26 -16.96 -5.07
N ASP A 410 9.88 -15.83 -4.78
CA ASP A 410 9.66 -15.08 -3.53
C ASP A 410 8.29 -14.41 -3.48
N PHE A 411 7.75 -14.15 -2.29
CA PHE A 411 6.47 -13.45 -2.07
C PHE A 411 5.27 -14.07 -2.78
N PHE A 412 5.32 -15.38 -3.04
CA PHE A 412 4.15 -16.13 -3.50
C PHE A 412 3.01 -15.91 -2.51
N LEU A 413 1.79 -15.61 -2.97
CA LEU A 413 0.59 -15.45 -2.14
C LEU A 413 0.78 -14.72 -0.79
N GLU A 414 1.70 -13.76 -0.68
CA GLU A 414 1.87 -12.98 0.54
C GLU A 414 0.65 -12.08 0.73
N SER A 415 0.15 -11.99 1.97
CA SER A 415 -0.99 -11.14 2.36
C SER A 415 -2.32 -11.48 1.66
N ASN A 416 -2.62 -12.77 1.48
CA ASN A 416 -3.94 -13.22 1.00
C ASN A 416 -4.83 -13.56 2.20
N LYS A 417 -5.41 -12.52 2.81
CA LYS A 417 -6.00 -12.61 4.15
C LYS A 417 -7.15 -13.59 4.31
N VAL A 418 -7.84 -13.94 3.22
CA VAL A 418 -8.97 -14.88 3.20
C VAL A 418 -8.63 -16.24 2.56
N LEU A 419 -7.35 -16.50 2.25
CA LEU A 419 -6.93 -17.75 1.65
C LEU A 419 -7.06 -18.90 2.66
N GLU A 420 -8.00 -19.81 2.42
CA GLU A 420 -8.31 -20.96 3.27
C GLU A 420 -7.54 -22.21 2.84
N LYS A 421 -7.35 -22.40 1.53
CA LYS A 421 -6.81 -23.67 0.99
C LYS A 421 -5.82 -23.45 -0.15
N ILE A 422 -4.73 -24.21 -0.09
CA ILE A 422 -3.73 -24.30 -1.14
C ILE A 422 -3.32 -25.74 -1.43
N GLU A 423 -3.20 -26.11 -2.71
CA GLU A 423 -2.68 -27.42 -3.13
C GLU A 423 -1.46 -27.28 -4.05
N LEU A 424 -0.32 -27.83 -3.57
CA LEU A 424 0.99 -27.79 -4.24
C LEU A 424 1.73 -29.14 -4.11
N PRO A 425 1.18 -30.24 -4.66
CA PRO A 425 1.68 -31.59 -4.40
C PRO A 425 3.07 -31.89 -4.98
N GLN A 426 3.54 -31.09 -5.94
CA GLN A 426 4.80 -31.33 -6.67
C GLN A 426 5.89 -30.29 -6.39
N VAL A 427 5.65 -29.34 -5.48
CA VAL A 427 6.62 -28.26 -5.24
C VAL A 427 7.87 -28.81 -4.57
N GLN A 428 9.04 -28.45 -5.10
CA GLN A 428 10.35 -28.91 -4.61
C GLN A 428 11.16 -27.76 -4.04
N THR A 429 11.11 -26.59 -4.70
CA THR A 429 11.86 -25.39 -4.31
C THR A 429 10.93 -24.21 -4.09
N ILE A 430 11.07 -23.57 -2.94
CA ILE A 430 10.24 -22.46 -2.49
C ILE A 430 11.13 -21.28 -2.13
N GLY A 431 10.85 -20.11 -2.72
CA GLY A 431 11.52 -18.85 -2.43
C GLY A 431 11.13 -18.25 -1.07
N ASN A 432 11.57 -17.02 -0.84
CA ASN A 432 11.37 -16.30 0.41
C ASN A 432 9.92 -15.79 0.53
N ASN A 433 9.42 -15.50 1.74
CA ASN A 433 8.12 -14.84 1.95
C ASN A 433 6.91 -15.59 1.34
N PHE A 434 6.99 -16.93 1.27
CA PHE A 434 6.09 -17.78 0.49
C PHE A 434 4.60 -17.74 0.84
N LEU A 435 4.22 -17.51 2.09
CA LEU A 435 2.82 -17.43 2.51
C LEU A 435 2.73 -16.59 3.81
N CYS A 436 3.40 -15.44 3.82
CA CYS A 436 3.33 -14.52 4.97
C CYS A 436 2.01 -13.78 5.04
N TYR A 437 1.53 -13.51 6.26
CA TYR A 437 0.31 -12.72 6.53
C TYR A 437 -0.99 -13.31 5.94
N ASN A 438 -1.14 -14.64 5.92
CA ASN A 438 -2.41 -15.30 5.58
C ASN A 438 -3.20 -15.58 6.87
N GLU A 439 -4.17 -14.71 7.16
CA GLU A 439 -4.79 -14.65 8.49
C GLU A 439 -5.75 -15.81 8.80
N VAL A 440 -6.25 -16.53 7.79
CA VAL A 440 -7.23 -17.63 7.93
C VAL A 440 -6.71 -18.99 7.46
N LEU A 441 -5.44 -19.11 7.07
CA LEU A 441 -4.88 -20.36 6.56
C LEU A 441 -4.55 -21.32 7.71
N GLU A 442 -5.29 -22.43 7.81
CA GLU A 442 -5.19 -23.38 8.93
C GLU A 442 -4.14 -24.49 8.72
N LYS A 443 -3.96 -24.95 7.47
CA LYS A 443 -3.13 -26.12 7.16
C LYS A 443 -2.42 -26.02 5.82
N ILE A 444 -1.19 -26.53 5.77
CA ILE A 444 -0.39 -26.66 4.54
C ILE A 444 0.26 -28.05 4.46
N GLU A 445 0.22 -28.66 3.27
CA GLU A 445 0.92 -29.91 2.97
C GLU A 445 1.78 -29.73 1.71
N LEU A 446 3.11 -29.87 1.84
CA LEU A 446 4.05 -29.79 0.71
C LEU A 446 4.93 -31.04 0.69
N PRO A 447 4.40 -32.19 0.19
CA PRO A 447 5.01 -33.50 0.38
C PRO A 447 6.34 -33.69 -0.35
N GLN A 448 6.63 -32.87 -1.37
CA GLN A 448 7.84 -32.95 -2.19
C GLN A 448 8.82 -31.78 -1.94
N ALA A 449 8.51 -30.88 -1.00
CA ALA A 449 9.36 -29.72 -0.74
C ALA A 449 10.70 -30.15 -0.14
N GLN A 450 11.80 -29.77 -0.79
CA GLN A 450 13.16 -30.11 -0.39
C GLN A 450 13.92 -28.88 0.16
N THR A 451 13.70 -27.72 -0.45
CA THR A 451 14.36 -26.45 -0.10
C THR A 451 13.33 -25.36 0.12
N ILE A 452 13.44 -24.69 1.28
CA ILE A 452 12.56 -23.59 1.68
C ILE A 452 13.42 -22.36 1.96
N GLY A 453 13.08 -21.24 1.33
CA GLY A 453 13.71 -19.93 1.55
C GLY A 453 13.37 -19.29 2.90
N ASP A 454 13.77 -18.03 3.04
CA ASP A 454 13.58 -17.25 4.24
C ASP A 454 12.13 -16.79 4.42
N ILE A 455 11.68 -16.58 5.65
CA ILE A 455 10.37 -15.98 5.98
C ILE A 455 9.22 -16.80 5.34
N PHE A 456 9.23 -18.12 5.50
CA PHE A 456 8.31 -19.01 4.78
C PHE A 456 6.83 -18.79 5.13
N LEU A 457 6.50 -18.85 6.42
CA LEU A 457 5.12 -18.80 6.94
C LEU A 457 5.02 -17.93 8.19
N CYS A 458 5.50 -16.69 8.11
CA CYS A 458 5.40 -15.74 9.21
C CYS A 458 4.01 -15.09 9.33
N TYR A 459 3.62 -14.80 10.57
CA TYR A 459 2.41 -14.04 10.90
C TYR A 459 1.09 -14.69 10.43
N ASN A 460 1.00 -16.02 10.43
CA ASN A 460 -0.24 -16.75 10.16
C ASN A 460 -0.94 -17.06 11.49
N LYS A 461 -1.99 -16.30 11.80
CA LYS A 461 -2.60 -16.28 13.14
C LYS A 461 -3.31 -17.58 13.52
N VAL A 462 -3.87 -18.30 12.55
CA VAL A 462 -4.66 -19.51 12.76
C VAL A 462 -4.01 -20.77 12.17
N LEU A 463 -2.74 -20.71 11.78
CA LEU A 463 -2.04 -21.86 11.21
C LEU A 463 -1.77 -22.91 12.29
N GLU A 464 -2.41 -24.07 12.16
CA GLU A 464 -2.36 -25.15 13.13
C GLU A 464 -1.39 -26.26 12.71
N LYS A 465 -1.29 -26.53 11.40
CA LYS A 465 -0.57 -27.72 10.91
C LYS A 465 0.19 -27.50 9.61
N ILE A 466 1.41 -28.04 9.55
CA ILE A 466 2.25 -28.06 8.37
C ILE A 466 2.84 -29.46 8.19
N GLU A 467 2.86 -29.98 6.97
CA GLU A 467 3.51 -31.27 6.62
C GLU A 467 4.61 -31.09 5.57
N LEU A 468 5.85 -31.43 5.94
CA LEU A 468 7.07 -31.25 5.14
C LEU A 468 8.02 -32.45 5.27
N PRO A 469 7.64 -33.65 4.80
CA PRO A 469 8.37 -34.89 5.07
C PRO A 469 9.75 -34.98 4.39
N GLN A 470 9.99 -34.20 3.33
CA GLN A 470 11.21 -34.29 2.49
C GLN A 470 12.12 -33.07 2.60
N VAL A 471 11.81 -32.10 3.48
CA VAL A 471 12.61 -30.87 3.57
C VAL A 471 13.98 -31.15 4.18
N GLN A 472 15.02 -30.66 3.52
CA GLN A 472 16.42 -30.85 3.94
C GLN A 472 17.07 -29.53 4.37
N THR A 473 16.69 -28.43 3.72
CA THR A 473 17.25 -27.09 3.95
C THR A 473 16.15 -26.08 4.17
N ILE A 474 16.28 -25.31 5.26
CA ILE A 474 15.35 -24.25 5.64
C ILE A 474 16.12 -22.95 5.88
N GLY A 475 15.66 -21.88 5.23
CA GLY A 475 16.15 -20.52 5.42
C GLY A 475 15.82 -19.92 6.79
N SER A 476 16.15 -18.65 6.94
CA SER A 476 15.89 -17.88 8.16
C SER A 476 14.40 -17.58 8.34
N SER A 477 13.94 -17.40 9.57
CA SER A 477 12.58 -16.97 9.91
C SER A 477 11.48 -17.88 9.36
N PHE A 478 11.70 -19.19 9.35
CA PHE A 478 10.79 -20.18 8.78
C PHE A 478 9.32 -20.05 9.24
N LEU A 479 9.07 -20.02 10.56
CA LEU A 479 7.73 -19.97 11.15
C LEU A 479 7.70 -19.01 12.35
N CYS A 480 8.01 -17.74 12.12
CA CYS A 480 7.95 -16.72 13.18
C CYS A 480 6.54 -16.19 13.41
N TYR A 481 6.21 -15.88 14.68
CA TYR A 481 5.01 -15.12 15.07
C TYR A 481 3.67 -15.79 14.69
N ASN A 482 3.55 -17.12 14.84
CA ASN A 482 2.27 -17.82 14.72
C ASN A 482 1.64 -18.03 16.10
N ASN A 483 0.32 -17.82 16.19
CA ASN A 483 -0.35 -17.74 17.50
C ASN A 483 -0.87 -19.09 17.99
N VAL A 484 -1.26 -20.00 17.09
CA VAL A 484 -1.92 -21.28 17.43
C VAL A 484 -1.11 -22.51 17.00
N PHE A 485 0.11 -22.33 16.51
CA PHE A 485 0.92 -23.44 15.99
C PHE A 485 1.57 -24.24 17.13
N GLU A 486 1.08 -25.46 17.38
CA GLU A 486 1.42 -26.26 18.56
C GLU A 486 2.62 -27.20 18.38
N LYS A 487 2.79 -27.79 17.19
CA LYS A 487 3.78 -28.84 16.98
C LYS A 487 4.33 -28.91 15.56
N ILE A 488 5.57 -29.36 15.43
CA ILE A 488 6.20 -29.63 14.14
C ILE A 488 7.16 -30.82 14.17
N GLU A 489 7.15 -31.60 13.10
CA GLU A 489 8.06 -32.71 12.85
C GLU A 489 8.70 -32.51 11.46
N LEU A 490 10.03 -32.42 11.40
CA LEU A 490 10.79 -32.33 10.15
C LEU A 490 11.86 -33.44 10.14
N PRO A 491 11.54 -34.64 9.62
CA PRO A 491 12.37 -35.82 9.82
C PRO A 491 13.69 -35.81 9.04
N GLN A 492 13.80 -35.00 7.98
CA GLN A 492 14.95 -34.97 7.07
C GLN A 492 15.76 -33.67 7.11
N VAL A 493 15.35 -32.69 7.95
CA VAL A 493 16.00 -31.38 7.95
C VAL A 493 17.41 -31.47 8.54
N GLN A 494 18.40 -30.94 7.83
CA GLN A 494 19.80 -30.98 8.23
C GLN A 494 20.33 -29.58 8.58
N THR A 495 19.90 -28.57 7.81
CA THR A 495 20.34 -27.18 7.94
C THR A 495 19.16 -26.26 8.21
N ILE A 496 19.30 -25.44 9.25
CA ILE A 496 18.26 -24.51 9.70
C ILE A 496 18.85 -23.11 9.90
N GLY A 497 18.29 -22.12 9.21
CA GLY A 497 18.68 -20.71 9.33
C GLY A 497 18.25 -20.01 10.62
N ILE A 498 18.61 -18.72 10.72
CA ILE A 498 18.36 -17.85 11.87
C ILE A 498 16.85 -17.73 12.17
N ASN A 499 16.43 -17.58 13.44
CA ASN A 499 15.03 -17.33 13.83
C ASN A 499 14.02 -18.42 13.38
N PHE A 500 14.41 -19.68 13.26
CA PHE A 500 13.56 -20.78 12.77
C PHE A 500 12.10 -20.76 13.24
N LEU A 501 11.86 -20.71 14.55
CA LEU A 501 10.53 -20.74 15.18
C LEU A 501 10.44 -19.69 16.29
N ARG A 502 10.72 -18.43 15.95
CA ARG A 502 10.71 -17.32 16.92
C ARG A 502 9.29 -16.87 17.27
N CYS A 503 9.04 -16.69 18.58
CA CYS A 503 7.84 -16.09 19.15
C CYS A 503 6.53 -16.79 18.70
N ASN A 504 6.48 -18.13 18.77
CA ASN A 504 5.22 -18.85 18.64
C ASN A 504 4.57 -19.00 20.01
N GLU A 505 3.32 -18.56 20.12
CA GLU A 505 2.67 -18.34 21.42
C GLU A 505 2.25 -19.63 22.11
N VAL A 506 2.01 -20.73 21.39
CA VAL A 506 1.54 -22.03 21.94
C VAL A 506 2.38 -23.23 21.50
N LEU A 507 3.59 -23.01 20.96
CA LEU A 507 4.43 -24.11 20.49
C LEU A 507 4.89 -24.98 21.68
N GLU A 508 4.50 -26.26 21.66
CA GLU A 508 4.75 -27.23 22.74
C GLU A 508 5.77 -28.30 22.35
N LYS A 509 5.78 -28.74 21.08
CA LYS A 509 6.55 -29.91 20.64
C LYS A 509 7.26 -29.71 19.30
N ILE A 510 8.52 -30.14 19.24
CA ILE A 510 9.37 -30.03 18.05
C ILE A 510 10.19 -31.31 17.90
N GLU A 511 10.20 -31.90 16.70
CA GLU A 511 10.99 -33.10 16.36
C GLU A 511 11.86 -32.86 15.14
N LEU A 512 13.19 -32.86 15.33
CA LEU A 512 14.19 -32.56 14.29
C LEU A 512 15.38 -33.54 14.38
N PRO A 513 15.17 -34.84 14.12
CA PRO A 513 16.13 -35.90 14.44
C PRO A 513 17.45 -35.83 13.65
N GLN A 514 17.48 -35.12 12.52
CA GLN A 514 18.64 -35.03 11.62
C GLN A 514 19.30 -33.65 11.60
N ALA A 515 18.83 -32.69 12.41
CA ALA A 515 19.38 -31.33 12.39
C ALA A 515 20.80 -31.30 12.97
N GLN A 516 21.77 -30.82 12.17
CA GLN A 516 23.19 -30.83 12.52
C GLN A 516 23.71 -29.44 12.90
N THR A 517 23.31 -28.43 12.12
CA THR A 517 23.72 -27.04 12.30
C THR A 517 22.48 -26.20 12.61
N ILE A 518 22.51 -25.55 13.76
CA ILE A 518 21.45 -24.64 14.20
C ILE A 518 22.02 -23.24 14.31
N GLU A 519 21.45 -22.29 13.56
CA GLU A 519 21.87 -20.89 13.60
C GLU A 519 21.22 -20.08 14.74
N ASP A 520 21.48 -18.77 14.75
CA ASP A 520 21.11 -17.87 15.82
C ASP A 520 19.58 -17.75 16.00
N PHE A 521 19.13 -17.46 17.24
CA PHE A 521 17.72 -17.19 17.58
C PHE A 521 16.72 -18.31 17.27
N PHE A 522 17.18 -19.54 17.07
CA PHE A 522 16.41 -20.73 16.67
C PHE A 522 14.99 -20.83 17.24
N LEU A 523 14.84 -20.78 18.57
CA LEU A 523 13.57 -20.91 19.28
C LEU A 523 13.41 -19.84 20.36
N THR A 524 13.66 -18.58 19.99
CA THR A 524 13.50 -17.47 20.91
C THR A 524 12.03 -17.17 21.20
N GLY A 525 11.64 -17.15 22.48
CA GLY A 525 10.36 -16.60 22.94
C GLY A 525 9.15 -17.53 22.79
N ASN A 526 9.33 -18.86 22.86
CA ASN A 526 8.22 -19.82 22.85
C ASN A 526 7.82 -20.15 24.30
N LYS A 527 6.70 -19.61 24.75
CA LYS A 527 6.36 -19.57 26.19
C LYS A 527 5.89 -20.92 26.75
N PHE A 528 5.50 -21.87 25.90
CA PHE A 528 4.93 -23.16 26.27
C PHE A 528 5.81 -24.37 25.88
N LEU A 529 7.00 -24.13 25.32
CA LEU A 529 7.91 -25.20 24.94
C LEU A 529 8.50 -25.86 26.20
N GLU A 530 8.14 -27.12 26.46
CA GLU A 530 8.59 -27.84 27.67
C GLU A 530 9.86 -28.68 27.48
N LYS A 531 10.07 -29.23 26.28
CA LYS A 531 11.18 -30.12 25.96
C LYS A 531 11.71 -29.87 24.54
N ILE A 532 13.01 -30.08 24.36
CA ILE A 532 13.62 -30.21 23.04
C ILE A 532 14.72 -31.28 23.00
N GLU A 533 14.78 -32.00 21.88
CA GLU A 533 15.79 -33.02 21.59
C GLU A 533 16.39 -32.76 20.21
N LEU A 534 17.71 -32.56 20.13
CA LEU A 534 18.43 -32.47 18.85
C LEU A 534 19.62 -33.45 18.90
N PRO A 535 19.40 -34.75 18.60
CA PRO A 535 20.40 -35.80 18.85
C PRO A 535 21.64 -35.69 17.96
N GLN A 536 21.54 -35.01 16.81
CA GLN A 536 22.63 -34.85 15.84
C GLN A 536 23.24 -33.45 15.80
N ALA A 537 22.76 -32.51 16.64
CA ALA A 537 23.24 -31.14 16.62
C ALA A 537 24.69 -31.05 17.11
N GLN A 538 25.59 -30.52 16.28
CA GLN A 538 27.02 -30.38 16.58
C GLN A 538 27.41 -28.92 16.88
N THR A 539 26.77 -27.98 16.19
CA THR A 539 27.00 -26.54 16.33
C THR A 539 25.70 -25.82 16.59
N ILE A 540 25.67 -25.02 17.65
CA ILE A 540 24.55 -24.17 18.01
C ILE A 540 24.98 -22.70 18.00
N GLY A 541 24.23 -21.88 17.28
CA GLY A 541 24.40 -20.43 17.21
C GLY A 541 24.06 -19.69 18.51
N SER A 542 24.07 -18.37 18.43
CA SER A 542 23.75 -17.49 19.56
C SER A 542 22.23 -17.40 19.80
N SER A 543 21.81 -17.14 21.03
CA SER A 543 20.41 -16.92 21.39
C SER A 543 19.48 -18.11 21.09
N PHE A 544 20.01 -19.34 21.10
CA PHE A 544 19.32 -20.58 20.71
C PHE A 544 17.91 -20.73 21.30
N LEU A 545 17.76 -20.64 22.62
CA LEU A 545 16.50 -20.82 23.34
C LEU A 545 16.31 -19.71 24.37
N CYS A 546 16.39 -18.45 23.93
CA CYS A 546 16.12 -17.31 24.81
C CYS A 546 14.61 -17.18 25.14
N TYR A 547 14.29 -16.89 26.39
CA TYR A 547 12.94 -16.56 26.88
C TYR A 547 11.88 -17.70 26.78
N ASN A 548 12.26 -18.96 26.98
CA ASN A 548 11.33 -20.09 27.04
C ASN A 548 11.03 -20.45 28.52
N ARG A 549 10.02 -19.79 29.10
CA ARG A 549 9.84 -19.75 30.55
C ARG A 549 9.48 -21.09 31.19
N VAL A 550 8.88 -22.02 30.45
CA VAL A 550 8.45 -23.34 30.96
C VAL A 550 9.34 -24.50 30.51
N LEU A 551 10.47 -24.22 29.85
CA LEU A 551 11.39 -25.23 29.35
C LEU A 551 12.04 -26.01 30.51
N LYS A 552 11.77 -27.32 30.57
CA LYS A 552 12.24 -28.22 31.63
C LYS A 552 13.43 -29.06 31.19
N ASN A 553 13.44 -29.53 29.94
CA ASN A 553 14.38 -30.54 29.46
C ASN A 553 14.98 -30.18 28.10
N ILE A 554 16.28 -30.41 27.95
CA ILE A 554 17.03 -30.19 26.71
C ILE A 554 18.02 -31.34 26.53
N GLU A 555 17.98 -32.01 25.38
CA GLU A 555 18.88 -33.11 25.05
C GLU A 555 19.72 -32.79 23.79
N LEU A 556 21.03 -32.61 24.00
CA LEU A 556 22.01 -32.24 22.96
C LEU A 556 23.30 -33.06 23.12
N PRO A 557 23.26 -34.39 22.88
CA PRO A 557 24.37 -35.28 23.23
C PRO A 557 25.65 -35.06 22.41
N GLN A 558 25.55 -34.49 21.21
CA GLN A 558 26.65 -34.34 20.26
C GLN A 558 27.17 -32.90 20.11
N VAL A 559 26.63 -31.94 20.87
CA VAL A 559 26.99 -30.52 20.70
C VAL A 559 28.43 -30.28 21.13
N GLN A 560 29.21 -29.62 20.28
CA GLN A 560 30.63 -29.30 20.50
C GLN A 560 30.87 -27.81 20.64
N THR A 561 30.16 -27.00 19.84
CA THR A 561 30.33 -25.54 19.80
C THR A 561 29.00 -24.85 20.07
N ILE A 562 29.02 -23.89 20.98
CA ILE A 562 27.84 -23.13 21.42
C ILE A 562 28.13 -21.64 21.34
N GLY A 563 27.25 -20.87 20.70
CA GLY A 563 27.31 -19.42 20.60
C GLY A 563 26.99 -18.67 21.89
N ASN A 564 26.76 -17.36 21.77
CA ASN A 564 26.45 -16.50 22.92
C ASN A 564 24.97 -16.65 23.35
N ASN A 565 24.61 -16.33 24.60
CA ASN A 565 23.21 -16.29 25.06
C ASN A 565 22.40 -17.59 24.82
N PHE A 566 23.04 -18.76 24.90
CA PHE A 566 22.44 -20.06 24.58
C PHE A 566 21.04 -20.28 25.18
N LEU A 567 20.89 -20.07 26.50
CA LEU A 567 19.63 -20.22 27.23
C LEU A 567 19.43 -19.04 28.18
N ARG A 568 19.15 -17.86 27.63
CA ARG A 568 18.83 -16.70 28.47
C ARG A 568 17.38 -16.74 28.96
N CYS A 569 17.14 -16.50 30.25
CA CYS A 569 15.83 -16.36 30.88
C CYS A 569 14.90 -17.59 30.74
N ASN A 570 15.39 -18.81 31.02
CA ASN A 570 14.55 -20.01 31.14
C ASN A 570 14.34 -20.32 32.63
N GLU A 571 13.23 -19.81 33.18
CA GLU A 571 13.10 -19.66 34.64
C GLU A 571 12.90 -20.98 35.41
N VAL A 572 12.38 -22.04 34.78
CA VAL A 572 12.11 -23.34 35.42
C VAL A 572 13.12 -24.44 35.09
N LEU A 573 14.14 -24.14 34.27
CA LEU A 573 15.12 -25.14 33.85
C LEU A 573 16.05 -25.50 35.01
N GLU A 574 16.02 -26.76 35.45
CA GLU A 574 16.76 -27.22 36.65
C GLU A 574 18.11 -27.86 36.35
N LYS A 575 18.27 -28.48 35.18
CA LYS A 575 19.45 -29.29 34.87
C LYS A 575 19.86 -29.15 33.40
N ILE A 576 21.17 -29.07 33.15
CA ILE A 576 21.75 -29.11 31.81
C ILE A 576 22.96 -30.05 31.79
N GLU A 577 22.97 -30.97 30.82
CA GLU A 577 24.09 -31.87 30.54
C GLU A 577 24.49 -31.77 29.07
N LEU A 578 25.71 -31.31 28.79
CA LEU A 578 26.25 -31.24 27.43
C LEU A 578 27.61 -31.96 27.41
N PRO A 579 27.60 -33.30 27.28
CA PRO A 579 28.78 -34.13 27.55
C PRO A 579 29.92 -33.94 26.54
N GLN A 580 29.66 -33.38 25.36
CA GLN A 580 30.64 -33.19 24.28
C GLN A 580 31.00 -31.72 24.03
N ALA A 581 30.40 -30.77 24.77
CA ALA A 581 30.62 -29.35 24.55
C ALA A 581 32.09 -28.97 24.85
N GLN A 582 32.77 -28.32 23.91
CA GLN A 582 34.18 -27.93 24.02
C GLN A 582 34.35 -26.41 24.09
N THR A 583 33.61 -25.66 23.28
CA THR A 583 33.69 -24.19 23.21
C THR A 583 32.31 -23.59 23.43
N ILE A 584 32.21 -22.66 24.37
CA ILE A 584 30.96 -22.00 24.71
C ILE A 584 31.14 -20.47 24.73
N GLY A 585 30.22 -19.77 24.07
CA GLY A 585 30.19 -18.32 24.00
C GLY A 585 29.89 -17.61 25.33
N SER A 586 29.75 -16.29 25.23
CA SER A 586 29.43 -15.40 26.35
C SER A 586 27.95 -15.51 26.75
N PHE A 587 27.63 -15.21 28.01
CA PHE A 587 26.24 -15.19 28.51
C PHE A 587 25.48 -16.51 28.36
N PHE A 588 26.19 -17.65 28.40
CA PHE A 588 25.67 -18.99 28.14
C PHE A 588 24.33 -19.29 28.84
N LEU A 589 24.27 -19.23 30.18
CA LEU A 589 23.04 -19.35 30.95
C LEU A 589 22.84 -18.09 31.79
N LYS A 590 22.26 -17.05 31.19
CA LYS A 590 21.90 -15.82 31.90
C LYS A 590 20.47 -15.90 32.44
N GLU A 591 20.27 -15.62 33.72
CA GLU A 591 18.96 -15.51 34.39
C GLU A 591 18.13 -16.82 34.39
N ASN A 592 18.76 -17.97 34.64
CA ASN A 592 18.07 -19.26 34.84
C ASN A 592 17.99 -19.56 36.34
N LYS A 593 16.99 -18.94 36.99
CA LYS A 593 16.91 -18.87 38.46
C LYS A 593 16.75 -20.23 39.14
N SER A 594 16.16 -21.22 38.47
CA SER A 594 15.94 -22.57 39.03
C SER A 594 17.02 -23.58 38.67
N LEU A 595 18.07 -23.17 37.95
CA LEU A 595 19.15 -24.09 37.55
C LEU A 595 19.90 -24.58 38.78
N ILE A 596 19.89 -25.90 39.01
CA ILE A 596 20.54 -26.59 40.14
C ILE A 596 21.83 -27.28 39.68
N CYS A 597 21.84 -27.87 38.49
CA CYS A 597 22.92 -28.74 38.02
C CYS A 597 23.37 -28.40 36.60
N LEU A 598 24.67 -28.21 36.41
CA LEU A 598 25.32 -28.03 35.12
C LEU A 598 26.50 -29.00 34.95
N TYR A 599 26.43 -29.86 33.93
CA TYR A 599 27.45 -30.88 33.65
C TYR A 599 28.07 -30.71 32.25
N LEU A 600 29.34 -30.27 32.21
CA LEU A 600 30.09 -29.94 30.99
C LEU A 600 31.53 -30.50 31.07
N PRO A 601 31.73 -31.83 31.07
CA PRO A 601 33.02 -32.45 31.38
C PRO A 601 34.10 -32.23 30.32
N GLN A 602 33.73 -31.84 29.09
CA GLN A 602 34.68 -31.66 27.97
C GLN A 602 34.98 -30.21 27.62
N VAL A 603 34.38 -29.24 28.32
CA VAL A 603 34.51 -27.82 27.98
C VAL A 603 35.93 -27.34 28.25
N LYS A 604 36.52 -26.63 27.29
CA LYS A 604 37.87 -26.05 27.36
C LYS A 604 37.81 -24.53 27.41
N ASP A 605 36.91 -23.93 26.64
CA ASP A 605 36.84 -22.49 26.41
C ASP A 605 35.45 -21.96 26.72
N ILE A 606 35.36 -20.95 27.60
CA ILE A 606 34.11 -20.28 27.93
C ILE A 606 34.21 -18.75 27.78
N GLY A 607 33.14 -18.14 27.27
CA GLY A 607 33.04 -16.69 27.06
C GLY A 607 32.81 -15.87 28.33
N LYS A 608 32.61 -14.56 28.15
CA LYS A 608 32.37 -13.60 29.24
C LYS A 608 31.01 -13.84 29.88
N SER A 609 30.88 -13.58 31.18
CA SER A 609 29.60 -13.68 31.89
C SER A 609 28.88 -15.00 31.66
N PHE A 610 29.64 -16.09 31.60
CA PHE A 610 29.19 -17.45 31.26
C PHE A 610 27.93 -17.86 32.03
N LEU A 611 27.93 -17.67 33.35
CA LEU A 611 26.78 -17.87 34.24
C LEU A 611 26.50 -16.57 34.99
N SER A 612 25.35 -15.95 34.74
CA SER A 612 24.94 -14.76 35.50
C SER A 612 23.52 -14.86 36.02
N ASN A 613 23.31 -14.52 37.29
CA ASN A 613 21.99 -14.55 37.96
C ASN A 613 21.32 -15.95 38.01
N ASN A 614 22.07 -17.01 38.34
CA ASN A 614 21.58 -18.38 38.54
C ASN A 614 21.69 -18.77 40.02
N ASN A 615 20.80 -18.22 40.85
CA ASN A 615 20.93 -18.27 42.31
C ASN A 615 20.69 -19.65 42.95
N SER A 616 20.17 -20.63 42.20
CA SER A 616 19.89 -21.98 42.72
C SER A 616 20.96 -23.01 42.36
N LEU A 617 22.07 -22.61 41.74
CA LEU A 617 23.09 -23.54 41.24
C LEU A 617 23.85 -24.19 42.39
N VAL A 618 23.84 -25.53 42.44
CA VAL A 618 24.51 -26.35 43.46
C VAL A 618 25.59 -27.25 42.86
N TYR A 619 25.43 -27.69 41.62
CA TYR A 619 26.40 -28.59 40.98
C TYR A 619 26.93 -28.01 39.68
N LEU A 620 28.26 -27.99 39.54
CA LEU A 620 28.96 -27.49 38.36
C LEU A 620 30.17 -28.39 38.03
N ASN A 621 30.13 -29.09 36.89
CA ASN A 621 31.27 -29.85 36.38
C ASN A 621 31.89 -29.19 35.15
N LEU A 622 33.15 -28.79 35.28
CA LEU A 622 33.97 -28.17 34.23
C LEU A 622 35.37 -28.79 34.18
N SER A 623 35.44 -30.14 34.20
CA SER A 623 36.68 -30.91 34.42
C SER A 623 37.87 -30.55 33.51
N LYS A 624 37.60 -30.13 32.27
CA LYS A 624 38.63 -29.85 31.24
C LYS A 624 38.82 -28.37 30.92
N LEU A 625 38.27 -27.48 31.75
CA LEU A 625 38.29 -26.03 31.50
C LEU A 625 39.71 -25.48 31.49
N GLN A 626 40.03 -24.65 30.49
CA GLN A 626 41.34 -24.05 30.28
C GLN A 626 41.27 -22.52 30.23
N ASN A 627 40.32 -21.97 29.47
CA ASN A 627 40.21 -20.53 29.24
C ASN A 627 38.86 -19.99 29.75
N ILE A 628 38.92 -18.94 30.56
CA ILE A 628 37.76 -18.36 31.25
C ILE A 628 37.58 -16.89 30.85
N GLY A 629 36.41 -16.55 30.32
CA GLY A 629 36.03 -15.17 30.06
C GLY A 629 35.69 -14.38 31.34
N LYS A 630 35.91 -13.05 31.30
CA LYS A 630 35.63 -12.13 32.42
C LYS A 630 34.20 -12.28 32.95
N GLY A 631 34.05 -12.32 34.27
CA GLY A 631 32.74 -12.34 34.96
C GLY A 631 32.04 -13.70 34.92
N PHE A 632 32.81 -14.79 34.84
CA PHE A 632 32.36 -16.20 34.77
C PHE A 632 31.11 -16.54 35.60
N LEU A 633 31.05 -16.11 36.87
CA LEU A 633 29.96 -16.38 37.83
C LEU A 633 29.31 -15.08 38.37
N LEU A 634 29.04 -14.10 37.51
CA LEU A 634 28.49 -12.81 37.94
C LEU A 634 27.13 -12.92 38.67
N ASN A 635 27.04 -12.40 39.88
CA ASN A 635 25.80 -12.34 40.68
C ASN A 635 25.12 -13.70 40.93
N ASN A 636 25.90 -14.73 41.26
CA ASN A 636 25.39 -15.97 41.84
C ASN A 636 25.69 -15.93 43.36
N PHE A 637 24.69 -16.06 44.24
CA PHE A 637 24.83 -15.99 45.72
C PHE A 637 25.65 -17.18 46.30
N PRO A 638 26.16 -17.11 47.56
CA PRO A 638 27.59 -17.34 47.91
C PRO A 638 28.09 -18.79 47.91
N CYS A 639 27.35 -19.78 47.41
CA CYS A 639 27.90 -21.14 47.25
C CYS A 639 29.05 -21.22 46.22
N CYS A 640 29.33 -20.13 45.49
CA CYS A 640 30.45 -20.03 44.54
C CYS A 640 31.71 -19.32 45.09
N GLU A 641 31.73 -18.84 46.35
CA GLU A 641 32.89 -18.09 46.88
C GLU A 641 34.19 -18.92 46.97
N GLU A 642 34.11 -20.25 46.98
CA GLU A 642 35.30 -21.11 46.90
C GLU A 642 35.83 -21.34 45.47
N ILE A 643 35.04 -21.03 44.44
CA ILE A 643 35.41 -21.24 43.02
C ILE A 643 36.17 -20.01 42.47
N GLU A 644 35.88 -18.80 42.98
CA GLU A 644 36.53 -17.56 42.51
C GLU A 644 38.00 -17.41 42.94
N LYS A 645 38.49 -18.17 43.92
CA LYS A 645 39.83 -18.01 44.50
C LYS A 645 40.97 -18.78 43.81
N GLN A 646 40.74 -19.49 42.70
CA GLN A 646 41.79 -20.21 41.96
C GLN A 646 41.84 -19.80 40.47
N SER A 647 41.85 -18.50 40.20
CA SER A 647 42.09 -17.97 38.84
C SER A 647 43.58 -17.74 38.52
N ASP A 648 44.49 -18.13 39.42
CA ASP A 648 45.92 -18.28 39.14
C ASP A 648 46.33 -19.70 39.53
N GLU A 649 46.90 -20.45 38.58
CA GLU A 649 47.47 -21.81 38.67
C GLU A 649 46.53 -23.03 38.46
N ASN A 650 46.73 -23.65 37.29
CA ASN A 650 46.53 -25.06 36.90
C ASN A 650 45.76 -26.04 37.82
N ASN A 651 44.83 -26.75 37.16
CA ASN A 651 44.31 -28.12 37.37
C ASN A 651 42.88 -28.30 37.90
N SER A 652 42.12 -29.01 37.05
CA SER A 652 40.97 -29.90 37.29
C SER A 652 39.93 -29.47 38.33
N CYS A 653 38.87 -28.80 37.87
CA CYS A 653 37.70 -28.48 38.68
C CYS A 653 36.60 -29.55 38.48
N VAL A 654 36.69 -30.65 39.24
CA VAL A 654 35.52 -31.44 39.63
C VAL A 654 35.28 -31.14 41.10
N ARG A 655 34.31 -30.27 41.40
CA ARG A 655 33.80 -30.09 42.76
C ARG A 655 32.31 -30.41 42.76
N THR A 656 31.97 -31.49 43.45
CA THR A 656 30.66 -31.58 44.10
C THR A 656 30.74 -30.60 45.27
N LEU A 657 29.86 -29.59 45.33
CA LEU A 657 29.80 -28.69 46.48
C LEU A 657 29.48 -29.46 47.76
#